data_AF-A0A818BCR6-F1
#
_entry.id   AF-A0A818BCR6-F1
#
_cell.length_a   1.000
_cell.length_b   1.000
_cell.length_c   1.000
_cell.angle_alpha   90.00
_cell.angle_beta   90.00
_cell.angle_gamma   90.00
#
_symmetry.space_group_name_H-M   'P 1'
#
loop_
_entity.id
_entity.type
_entity.pdbx_description
1 polymer ?
#
loop_
_entity_poly.entity_id
_entity_poly.type
_entity_poly.pdbx_seq_one_letter_code
_entity_poly.pdbx_strand_id
1 'polypeptide(L)'
;MVTRKNFHLYKWYADIVDEKTGDVTIVYLGELEWNFLKLSFTNILQFLEKTHLISQATFSNYSLPVLENKSFHIDSSQLSGQWESKSESIIEKLFESNDGYILWECFMPSASGQIKIDETIRKGLGYVERLTLTLKPWQLPISILRWGRFLSENQHIVWIRWDGEQKRCLIFHNGTKSVDGIINDDIIEFGRYRLMLSEKYTLRNGPLIKTVFDKFSWIKNTFPSGVLNMKECKWQTWSELYENDRSIAIGWSIHENVECKPTMSFIGKILYGSLFTILIPLVLMFWSKQTEKYIHLPMPTNSIVAILLSLFGVVLMISAMLELWIKGNGLPMNAYPPPKLVTTGVYRIFTHPIYIGSSLLSIGISMCFQSKSGFWLISPIFTLAWLALVHGYENEDLKKRFPECTWNPLLNIPENVKMKRQLKDIVSVYCFVLIPWLILYQTIIFIGTPVNSISTYLTFENNLPIIEWTELFYLSAYPYVIFLPCVLQTKQQIRSFIFAGLMNISIGIYLQVIFPFVAVPREFSPTTIIGEILLHERDLDGPVGALPSFHVSWAFLSGYYYTWSFPKYNFIFYIISILISASCVTTGMHSILDVIAGFILFIICIKRETLWIYIRNYFEILANSWSCFRIGKIRVISHSFYAFITTFTGTFLLCSLVAHTYTIVLVSTSSLIGAGIWGQYIEKSSGLSRPFGYFGCIMGGAIGSILASWLFSIPLISILSAYALASPWIQGLGRFRCVIQGCCHGRPTNKFIGILVTNPRSRVCSLSDLKDIYVHVTAGYSMLANLVIGMFLWRLWYSNVALTLILSLYFILIGLSRFVEEAYRGEVQTPIYYKLKIYQWTSIVFVVIGIIISILPFDDGVSLKLIWNCEYLVPCILFGLFTAFVTGMDFPESNSRFSRLSD
;
A
#
# COMPACT_ATOMS: atom_id res chain seq x y z
N MET A 1 20.68 -21.23 -2.78
CA MET A 1 21.04 -21.60 -1.38
C MET A 1 19.75 -21.87 -0.64
N VAL A 2 19.53 -23.11 -0.20
CA VAL A 2 18.39 -23.46 0.64
C VAL A 2 18.52 -22.63 1.91
N THR A 3 17.60 -21.69 2.14
CA THR A 3 17.50 -20.94 3.39
C THR A 3 17.47 -21.96 4.52
N ARG A 4 18.48 -21.96 5.40
CA ARG A 4 18.40 -22.70 6.66
C ARG A 4 17.11 -22.25 7.34
N LYS A 5 16.14 -23.15 7.44
CA LYS A 5 14.85 -22.87 8.08
C LYS A 5 15.16 -22.58 9.56
N ASN A 6 14.92 -21.34 9.97
CA ASN A 6 15.35 -20.82 11.26
C ASN A 6 14.51 -21.33 12.46
N PHE A 7 13.49 -22.17 12.23
CA PHE A 7 12.62 -22.68 13.30
C PHE A 7 12.11 -24.09 12.95
N HIS A 8 12.26 -25.03 13.88
CA HIS A 8 11.71 -26.38 13.81
C HIS A 8 11.20 -26.79 15.20
N LEU A 9 9.96 -27.26 15.27
CA LEU A 9 9.38 -27.85 16.47
C LEU A 9 8.84 -29.24 16.14
N TYR A 10 9.33 -30.22 16.87
CA TYR A 10 8.82 -31.60 16.86
C TYR A 10 8.13 -31.84 18.21
N LYS A 11 6.84 -32.17 18.19
CA LYS A 11 6.05 -32.40 19.41
C LYS A 11 5.31 -33.72 19.29
N TRP A 12 5.56 -34.63 20.21
CA TRP A 12 4.80 -35.85 20.43
C TRP A 12 3.73 -35.62 21.49
N TYR A 13 2.59 -36.25 21.28
CA TYR A 13 1.51 -36.39 22.25
C TYR A 13 1.14 -37.86 22.35
N ALA A 14 1.17 -38.39 23.56
CA ALA A 14 0.66 -39.71 23.87
C ALA A 14 -0.24 -39.62 25.10
N ASP A 15 -1.36 -40.35 25.08
CA ASP A 15 -2.21 -40.46 26.26
C ASP A 15 -2.59 -41.93 26.55
N ILE A 16 -3.00 -42.17 27.79
CA ILE A 16 -3.66 -43.40 28.24
C ILE A 16 -4.80 -43.00 29.15
N VAL A 17 -5.99 -43.57 28.91
CA VAL A 17 -7.17 -43.42 29.75
C VAL A 17 -7.63 -44.79 30.22
N ASP A 18 -7.76 -44.96 31.54
CA ASP A 18 -8.40 -46.13 32.12
C ASP A 18 -9.91 -46.07 31.86
N GLU A 19 -10.45 -47.09 31.20
CA GLU A 19 -11.85 -47.12 30.78
C GLU A 19 -12.83 -47.10 31.95
N LYS A 20 -12.45 -47.69 33.10
CA LYS A 20 -13.34 -47.85 34.27
C LYS A 20 -13.29 -46.63 35.19
N THR A 21 -12.09 -46.14 35.50
CA THR A 21 -11.92 -45.04 36.45
C THR A 21 -11.99 -43.67 35.77
N GLY A 22 -11.64 -43.62 34.48
CA GLY A 22 -11.42 -42.35 33.78
C GLY A 22 -10.10 -41.68 34.15
N ASP A 23 -9.19 -42.35 34.87
CA ASP A 23 -7.87 -41.78 35.12
C ASP A 23 -7.12 -41.59 33.81
N VAL A 24 -6.62 -40.39 33.56
CA VAL A 24 -5.88 -40.06 32.34
C VAL A 24 -4.45 -39.67 32.66
N THR A 25 -3.52 -40.20 31.87
CA THR A 25 -2.12 -39.75 31.84
C THR A 25 -1.80 -39.29 30.42
N ILE A 26 -1.36 -38.03 30.30
CA ILE A 26 -0.93 -37.42 29.04
C ILE A 26 0.57 -37.14 29.14
N VAL A 27 1.31 -37.53 28.10
CA VAL A 27 2.74 -37.30 27.96
C VAL A 27 2.98 -36.45 26.72
N TYR A 28 3.63 -35.31 26.92
CA TYR A 28 4.18 -34.48 25.87
C TYR A 28 5.69 -34.62 25.84
N LEU A 29 6.25 -34.85 24.65
CA LEU A 29 7.69 -34.86 24.41
C LEU A 29 7.97 -33.97 23.22
N GLY A 30 9.10 -33.28 23.20
CA GLY A 30 9.42 -32.49 22.02
C GLY A 30 10.79 -31.88 21.99
N GLU A 31 11.13 -31.39 20.81
CA GLU A 31 12.39 -30.75 20.49
C GLU A 31 12.11 -29.46 19.71
N LEU A 32 12.66 -28.35 20.21
CA LEU A 32 12.58 -27.04 19.59
C LEU A 32 13.98 -26.60 19.16
N GLU A 33 14.15 -26.39 17.85
CA GLU A 33 15.33 -25.75 17.27
C GLU A 33 14.94 -24.36 16.76
N TRP A 34 15.52 -23.32 17.35
CA TRP A 34 15.29 -21.94 16.95
C TRP A 34 16.59 -21.14 16.95
N ASN A 35 17.09 -20.78 15.77
CA ASN A 35 18.39 -20.14 15.57
C ASN A 35 19.55 -20.94 16.21
N PHE A 36 20.07 -20.49 17.36
CA PHE A 36 21.15 -21.15 18.11
C PHE A 36 20.63 -21.95 19.31
N LEU A 37 19.32 -21.90 19.58
CA LEU A 37 18.68 -22.53 20.72
C LEU A 37 18.15 -23.91 20.31
N LYS A 38 18.56 -24.95 21.04
CA LYS A 38 18.03 -26.32 20.91
C LYS A 38 17.55 -26.76 22.29
N LEU A 39 16.24 -27.00 22.43
CA LEU A 39 15.61 -27.35 23.70
C LEU A 39 14.79 -28.62 23.54
N SER A 40 15.05 -29.60 24.40
CA SER A 40 14.26 -30.81 24.53
C SER A 40 13.44 -30.75 25.81
N PHE A 41 12.14 -31.04 25.73
CA PHE A 41 11.22 -30.94 26.87
C PHE A 41 10.34 -32.18 27.01
N THR A 42 9.97 -32.46 28.26
CA THR A 42 8.99 -33.48 28.63
C THR A 42 7.98 -32.86 29.59
N ASN A 43 6.69 -33.14 29.38
CA ASN A 43 5.63 -32.70 30.29
C ASN A 43 4.62 -33.83 30.47
N ILE A 44 4.48 -34.29 31.71
CA ILE A 44 3.56 -35.34 32.12
C ILE A 44 2.40 -34.67 32.87
N LEU A 45 1.19 -34.98 32.46
CA LEU A 45 -0.05 -34.53 33.08
C LEU A 45 -0.86 -35.76 33.49
N GLN A 46 -1.11 -35.92 34.78
CA GLN A 46 -1.99 -36.95 35.31
C GLN A 46 -3.23 -36.27 35.89
N PHE A 47 -4.39 -36.82 35.57
CA PHE A 47 -5.66 -36.43 36.18
C PHE A 47 -6.32 -37.68 36.73
N LEU A 48 -6.37 -37.75 38.06
CA LEU A 48 -6.69 -38.94 38.83
C LEU A 48 -7.96 -38.70 39.64
N GLU A 49 -8.79 -39.73 39.77
CA GLU A 49 -10.04 -39.69 40.57
C GLU A 49 -10.94 -38.50 40.21
N LYS A 50 -10.86 -38.04 38.96
CA LYS A 50 -11.58 -36.88 38.40
C LYS A 50 -11.39 -35.54 39.17
N THR A 51 -10.40 -35.45 40.06
CA THR A 51 -10.21 -34.28 40.93
C THR A 51 -8.74 -33.89 41.11
N HIS A 52 -7.82 -34.85 41.09
CA HIS A 52 -6.41 -34.62 41.36
C HIS A 52 -5.60 -34.42 40.07
N LEU A 53 -5.24 -33.17 39.77
CA LEU A 53 -4.38 -32.81 38.65
C LEU A 53 -2.91 -32.70 39.09
N ILE A 54 -2.05 -33.54 38.53
CA ILE A 54 -0.60 -33.53 38.75
C ILE A 54 0.08 -33.17 37.43
N SER A 55 0.89 -32.11 37.40
CA SER A 55 1.67 -31.74 36.22
C SER A 55 3.15 -31.63 36.56
N GLN A 56 3.98 -32.36 35.84
CA GLN A 56 5.44 -32.34 35.98
C GLN A 56 6.06 -32.01 34.63
N ALA A 57 6.82 -30.93 34.56
CA ALA A 57 7.54 -30.50 33.37
C ALA A 57 9.03 -30.42 33.65
N THR A 58 9.84 -31.03 32.78
CA THR A 58 11.29 -31.12 32.89
C THR A 58 11.95 -30.79 31.56
N PHE A 59 13.08 -30.08 31.61
CA PHE A 59 14.03 -30.02 30.50
C PHE A 59 15.06 -31.12 30.74
N SER A 60 15.06 -32.13 29.89
CA SER A 60 16.01 -33.22 29.97
C SER A 60 16.41 -33.67 28.57
N ASN A 61 17.62 -34.23 28.46
CA ASN A 61 17.97 -35.10 27.35
C ASN A 61 17.16 -36.40 27.52
N TYR A 62 15.99 -36.46 26.91
CA TYR A 62 15.21 -37.69 26.83
C TYR A 62 15.67 -38.51 25.62
N SER A 63 15.62 -39.83 25.73
CA SER A 63 15.78 -40.75 24.60
C SER A 63 14.64 -40.53 23.62
N LEU A 64 14.94 -40.34 22.33
CA LEU A 64 13.91 -40.24 21.30
C LEU A 64 12.94 -41.44 21.41
N PRO A 65 11.63 -41.22 21.24
CA PRO A 65 10.66 -42.30 21.34
C PRO A 65 10.94 -43.32 20.25
N VAL A 66 10.83 -44.61 20.57
CA VAL A 66 11.01 -45.69 19.60
C VAL A 66 9.65 -46.02 19.02
N LEU A 67 9.49 -45.79 17.72
CA LEU A 67 8.30 -46.19 16.95
C LEU A 67 8.69 -47.35 16.04
N GLU A 68 8.18 -48.53 16.35
CA GLU A 68 8.23 -49.73 15.51
C GLU A 68 6.82 -49.97 14.93
N ASN A 69 6.69 -50.66 13.79
CA ASN A 69 5.47 -50.68 12.95
C ASN A 69 4.09 -50.66 13.67
N LYS A 70 3.95 -51.34 14.82
CA LYS A 70 2.73 -51.33 15.64
C LYS A 70 2.95 -50.98 17.11
N SER A 71 4.18 -50.67 17.54
CA SER A 71 4.53 -50.41 18.93
C SER A 71 5.23 -49.07 19.10
N PHE A 72 4.86 -48.35 20.15
CA PHE A 72 5.46 -47.07 20.50
C PHE A 72 5.96 -47.15 21.94
N HIS A 73 7.23 -46.81 22.14
CA HIS A 73 7.91 -46.91 23.42
C HIS A 73 8.51 -45.57 23.81
N ILE A 74 8.25 -45.17 25.04
CA ILE A 74 8.90 -44.02 25.70
C ILE A 74 9.66 -44.56 26.90
N ASP A 75 10.95 -44.25 26.98
CA ASP A 75 11.75 -44.57 28.15
C ASP A 75 12.55 -43.33 28.60
N SER A 76 12.49 -43.04 29.89
CA SER A 76 13.12 -41.88 30.52
C SER A 76 13.36 -42.15 32.00
N SER A 77 14.13 -41.29 32.68
CA SER A 77 14.45 -41.48 34.10
C SER A 77 13.25 -41.46 35.06
N GLN A 78 12.08 -40.98 34.62
CA GLN A 78 10.87 -40.83 35.45
C GLN A 78 9.66 -41.62 34.94
N LEU A 79 9.77 -42.22 33.76
CA LEU A 79 8.64 -42.73 32.99
C LEU A 79 9.11 -43.83 32.03
N SER A 80 8.39 -44.95 32.02
CA SER A 80 8.46 -45.96 30.96
C SER A 80 7.05 -46.26 30.46
N GLY A 81 6.80 -46.15 29.16
CA GLY A 81 5.48 -46.35 28.56
C GLY A 81 5.56 -47.15 27.26
N GLN A 82 4.54 -47.97 27.02
CA GLN A 82 4.40 -48.80 25.82
C GLN A 82 2.95 -48.74 25.32
N TRP A 83 2.80 -48.50 24.02
CA TRP A 83 1.52 -48.51 23.30
C TRP A 83 1.59 -49.51 22.15
N GLU A 84 0.50 -50.24 21.95
CA GLU A 84 0.33 -51.17 20.83
C GLU A 84 -0.90 -50.76 20.02
N SER A 85 -0.69 -50.48 18.72
CA SER A 85 -1.73 -49.92 17.86
C SER A 85 -2.83 -50.92 17.54
N LYS A 86 -4.09 -50.46 17.62
CA LYS A 86 -5.30 -51.17 17.20
C LYS A 86 -5.86 -50.67 15.87
N SER A 87 -5.28 -49.60 15.32
CA SER A 87 -5.76 -48.94 14.11
C SER A 87 -4.60 -48.56 13.17
N GLU A 88 -4.94 -48.22 11.92
CA GLU A 88 -3.97 -47.67 10.98
C GLU A 88 -3.61 -46.22 11.31
N SER A 89 -2.43 -45.77 10.86
CA SER A 89 -1.95 -44.41 11.06
C SER A 89 -2.64 -43.42 10.11
N ILE A 90 -2.84 -42.19 10.56
CA ILE A 90 -3.38 -41.08 9.77
C ILE A 90 -2.29 -40.02 9.61
N ILE A 91 -2.04 -39.58 8.38
CA ILE A 91 -1.07 -38.52 8.09
C ILE A 91 -1.76 -37.45 7.26
N GLU A 92 -1.76 -36.21 7.75
CA GLU A 92 -2.29 -35.07 7.01
C GLU A 92 -1.34 -33.87 7.11
N LYS A 93 -1.08 -33.24 5.97
CA LYS A 93 -0.41 -31.95 5.94
C LYS A 93 -1.45 -30.86 6.18
N LEU A 94 -1.49 -30.34 7.40
CA LEU A 94 -2.52 -29.39 7.83
C LEU A 94 -2.37 -28.01 7.16
N PHE A 95 -1.12 -27.58 6.90
CA PHE A 95 -0.82 -26.30 6.26
C PHE A 95 0.50 -26.34 5.50
N GLU A 96 0.58 -25.64 4.37
CA GLU A 96 1.80 -25.49 3.57
C GLU A 96 1.86 -24.11 2.93
N SER A 97 3.03 -23.48 2.99
CA SER A 97 3.34 -22.19 2.39
C SER A 97 4.82 -22.14 1.99
N ASN A 98 5.21 -21.09 1.27
CA ASN A 98 6.62 -20.85 0.94
C ASN A 98 7.50 -20.69 2.20
N ASP A 99 6.93 -20.26 3.32
CA ASP A 99 7.64 -20.02 4.57
C ASP A 99 7.76 -21.27 5.46
N GLY A 100 6.96 -22.32 5.20
CA GLY A 100 6.96 -23.54 6.01
C GLY A 100 5.66 -24.33 5.97
N TYR A 101 5.61 -25.42 6.75
CA TYR A 101 4.49 -26.34 6.80
C TYR A 101 4.18 -26.82 8.22
N ILE A 102 3.00 -27.43 8.34
CA ILE A 102 2.50 -28.12 9.54
C ILE A 102 2.10 -29.52 9.10
N LEU A 103 2.77 -30.53 9.65
CA LEU A 103 2.50 -31.94 9.37
C LEU A 103 2.00 -32.59 10.65
N TRP A 104 0.82 -33.20 10.58
CA TRP A 104 0.24 -33.99 11.64
C TRP A 104 0.27 -35.47 11.27
N GLU A 105 0.81 -36.27 12.17
CA GLU A 105 0.98 -37.71 12.03
C GLU A 105 0.38 -38.39 13.26
N CYS A 106 -0.85 -38.87 13.14
CA CYS A 106 -1.48 -39.68 14.17
C CYS A 106 -1.13 -41.14 13.94
N PHE A 107 -0.04 -41.60 14.55
CA PHE A 107 0.46 -42.96 14.39
C PHE A 107 -0.49 -44.01 14.96
N MET A 108 -1.14 -43.70 16.10
CA MET A 108 -2.03 -44.64 16.77
C MET A 108 -3.34 -43.92 17.17
N PRO A 109 -4.31 -43.80 16.25
CA PRO A 109 -5.64 -43.27 16.56
C PRO A 109 -6.37 -44.05 17.65
N SER A 110 -6.06 -45.34 17.82
CA SER A 110 -6.47 -46.18 18.94
C SER A 110 -5.37 -47.19 19.25
N ALA A 111 -5.03 -47.34 20.52
CA ALA A 111 -4.02 -48.28 21.01
C ALA A 111 -4.44 -48.88 22.36
N SER A 112 -3.85 -50.01 22.73
CA SER A 112 -3.74 -50.42 24.13
C SER A 112 -2.41 -49.93 24.68
N GLY A 113 -2.46 -49.18 25.78
CA GLY A 113 -1.27 -48.61 26.41
C GLY A 113 -1.05 -49.12 27.83
N GLN A 114 0.21 -49.16 28.23
CA GLN A 114 0.62 -49.24 29.63
C GLN A 114 1.71 -48.21 29.91
N ILE A 115 1.62 -47.55 31.07
CA ILE A 115 2.58 -46.53 31.50
C ILE A 115 2.95 -46.77 32.95
N LYS A 116 4.25 -46.76 33.22
CA LYS A 116 4.84 -46.82 34.56
C LYS A 116 5.44 -45.47 34.89
N ILE A 117 4.93 -44.83 35.92
CA ILE A 117 5.47 -43.60 36.51
C ILE A 117 5.80 -43.95 37.96
N ASP A 118 7.05 -43.72 38.35
CA ASP A 118 7.63 -44.18 39.61
C ASP A 118 7.42 -45.69 39.82
N GLU A 119 6.61 -46.09 40.81
CA GLU A 119 6.26 -47.50 41.10
C GLU A 119 4.87 -47.91 40.61
N THR A 120 4.06 -46.98 40.12
CA THR A 120 2.69 -47.23 39.69
C THR A 120 2.58 -47.54 38.21
N ILE A 121 1.92 -48.66 37.87
CA ILE A 121 1.60 -49.07 36.50
C ILE A 121 0.12 -48.78 36.22
N ARG A 122 -0.15 -48.08 35.12
CA ARG A 122 -1.50 -47.78 34.63
C ARG A 122 -1.68 -48.38 33.25
N LYS A 123 -2.87 -48.91 32.96
CA LYS A 123 -3.23 -49.52 31.68
C LYS A 123 -4.55 -48.95 31.19
N GLY A 124 -4.73 -48.87 29.87
CA GLY A 124 -5.97 -48.37 29.30
C GLY A 124 -5.92 -48.21 27.78
N LEU A 125 -6.92 -47.51 27.26
CA LEU A 125 -6.94 -47.10 25.85
C LEU A 125 -5.99 -45.92 25.67
N GLY A 126 -5.17 -45.98 24.62
CA GLY A 126 -4.18 -44.97 24.34
C GLY A 126 -4.32 -44.36 22.95
N TYR A 127 -3.66 -43.22 22.79
CA TYR A 127 -3.60 -42.44 21.56
C TYR A 127 -2.19 -41.90 21.39
N VAL A 128 -1.64 -41.91 20.16
CA VAL A 128 -0.29 -41.39 19.88
C VAL A 128 -0.27 -40.59 18.58
N GLU A 129 0.23 -39.35 18.66
CA GLU A 129 0.46 -38.48 17.52
C GLU A 129 1.78 -37.70 17.60
N ARG A 130 2.19 -37.18 16.45
CA ARG A 130 3.30 -36.24 16.29
C ARG A 130 2.87 -35.05 15.45
N LEU A 131 3.29 -33.87 15.89
CA LEU A 131 3.17 -32.61 15.18
C LEU A 131 4.55 -32.09 14.81
N THR A 132 4.78 -31.87 13.52
CA THR A 132 5.99 -31.22 13.00
C THR A 132 5.63 -29.82 12.50
N LEU A 133 6.28 -28.80 13.07
CA LEU A 133 6.08 -27.39 12.76
C LEU A 133 7.38 -26.77 12.25
N THR A 134 7.38 -26.21 11.04
CA THR A 134 8.52 -25.38 10.56
C THR A 134 8.18 -23.88 10.56
N LEU A 135 6.95 -23.53 10.88
CA LEU A 135 6.48 -22.15 11.03
C LEU A 135 6.55 -21.74 12.50
N LYS A 136 6.85 -20.47 12.76
CA LYS A 136 6.83 -19.95 14.13
C LYS A 136 5.38 -19.90 14.64
N PRO A 137 5.09 -20.19 15.91
CA PRO A 137 3.72 -20.22 16.44
C PRO A 137 2.89 -18.93 16.20
N TRP A 138 3.53 -17.76 16.15
CA TRP A 138 2.86 -16.48 15.88
C TRP A 138 2.65 -16.17 14.38
N GLN A 139 3.16 -17.03 13.50
CA GLN A 139 2.90 -16.99 12.05
C GLN A 139 1.81 -18.00 11.65
N LEU A 140 1.28 -18.77 12.61
CA LEU A 140 0.20 -19.71 12.35
C LEU A 140 -1.04 -18.94 11.90
N PRO A 141 -1.63 -19.24 10.73
CA PRO A 141 -2.85 -18.59 10.27
C PRO A 141 -4.11 -19.13 10.97
N ILE A 142 -4.02 -19.38 12.29
CA ILE A 142 -5.07 -19.92 13.17
C ILE A 142 -5.63 -18.78 14.02
N SER A 143 -6.95 -18.68 14.09
CA SER A 143 -7.66 -17.85 15.09
C SER A 143 -8.30 -18.70 16.19
N ILE A 144 -8.82 -19.87 15.84
CA ILE A 144 -9.41 -20.86 16.76
C ILE A 144 -8.99 -22.25 16.28
N LEU A 145 -8.53 -23.09 17.21
CA LEU A 145 -8.24 -24.51 16.99
C LEU A 145 -9.10 -25.34 17.93
N ARG A 146 -9.91 -26.25 17.40
CA ARG A 146 -10.53 -27.33 18.17
C ARG A 146 -9.93 -28.65 17.73
N TRP A 147 -9.35 -29.38 18.66
CA TRP A 147 -8.69 -30.64 18.35
C TRP A 147 -9.05 -31.64 19.43
N GLY A 148 -9.45 -32.84 19.05
CA GLY A 148 -9.68 -33.88 20.02
C GLY A 148 -9.78 -35.27 19.45
N ARG A 149 -9.97 -36.21 20.36
CA ARG A 149 -10.17 -37.62 20.08
C ARG A 149 -11.22 -38.22 21.00
N PHE A 150 -11.88 -39.29 20.56
CA PHE A 150 -12.79 -40.15 21.31
C PHE A 150 -12.30 -41.59 21.16
N LEU A 151 -12.22 -42.31 22.28
CA LEU A 151 -11.86 -43.73 22.31
C LEU A 151 -12.91 -44.53 23.09
N SER A 152 -13.27 -45.66 22.52
CA SER A 152 -14.00 -46.76 23.16
C SER A 152 -13.37 -48.08 22.72
N GLU A 153 -13.87 -49.21 23.23
CA GLU A 153 -13.37 -50.54 22.90
C GLU A 153 -13.30 -50.79 21.38
N ASN A 154 -14.33 -50.34 20.64
CA ASN A 154 -14.51 -50.66 19.20
C ASN A 154 -14.65 -49.44 18.28
N GLN A 155 -14.71 -48.22 18.82
CA GLN A 155 -14.89 -46.99 18.04
C GLN A 155 -13.84 -45.96 18.43
N HIS A 156 -13.21 -45.33 17.44
CA HIS A 156 -12.35 -44.18 17.64
C HIS A 156 -12.67 -43.06 16.65
N ILE A 157 -12.69 -41.82 17.17
CA ILE A 157 -12.92 -40.63 16.35
C ILE A 157 -11.81 -39.64 16.66
N VAL A 158 -11.24 -39.01 15.64
CA VAL A 158 -10.26 -37.93 15.77
C VAL A 158 -10.74 -36.74 14.96
N TRP A 159 -10.68 -35.55 15.52
CA TRP A 159 -11.14 -34.35 14.84
C TRP A 159 -10.21 -33.17 15.00
N ILE A 160 -10.13 -32.36 13.95
CA ILE A 160 -9.38 -31.11 13.90
C ILE A 160 -10.23 -30.09 13.17
N ARG A 161 -10.64 -29.04 13.88
CA ARG A 161 -11.21 -27.83 13.30
C ARG A 161 -10.25 -26.68 13.50
N TRP A 162 -9.89 -26.04 12.41
CA TRP A 162 -9.10 -24.83 12.40
C TRP A 162 -9.91 -23.75 11.69
N ASP A 163 -10.14 -22.64 12.39
CA ASP A 163 -10.70 -21.42 11.82
C ASP A 163 -9.62 -20.32 11.74
N GLY A 164 -9.45 -19.71 10.56
CA GLY A 164 -8.41 -18.70 10.31
C GLY A 164 -8.45 -18.17 8.88
N GLU A 165 -7.29 -17.93 8.25
CA GLU A 165 -7.23 -17.52 6.83
C GLU A 165 -7.80 -18.60 5.90
N GLN A 166 -7.60 -19.87 6.27
CA GLN A 166 -8.22 -21.02 5.65
C GLN A 166 -9.01 -21.78 6.72
N LYS A 167 -10.24 -22.19 6.38
CA LYS A 167 -11.03 -23.06 7.24
C LYS A 167 -10.72 -24.51 6.92
N ARG A 168 -10.50 -25.31 7.96
CA ARG A 168 -10.29 -26.75 7.86
C ARG A 168 -11.18 -27.44 8.89
N CYS A 169 -11.89 -28.47 8.43
CA CYS A 169 -12.65 -29.38 9.28
C CYS A 169 -12.25 -30.79 8.85
N LEU A 170 -11.65 -31.55 9.76
CA LEU A 170 -11.21 -32.92 9.56
C LEU A 170 -11.86 -33.77 10.64
N ILE A 171 -12.56 -34.82 10.26
CA ILE A 171 -13.11 -35.82 11.17
C ILE A 171 -12.73 -37.18 10.59
N PHE A 172 -12.07 -38.01 11.40
CA PHE A 172 -11.75 -39.39 11.08
C PHE A 172 -12.51 -40.30 12.03
N HIS A 173 -13.31 -41.21 11.50
CA HIS A 173 -14.02 -42.23 12.26
C HIS A 173 -13.53 -43.60 11.83
N ASN A 174 -12.96 -44.36 12.76
CA ASN A 174 -12.30 -45.64 12.49
C ASN A 174 -11.32 -45.60 11.30
N GLY A 175 -10.49 -44.55 11.24
CA GLY A 175 -9.54 -44.31 10.15
C GLY A 175 -10.14 -43.74 8.85
N THR A 176 -11.46 -43.74 8.70
CA THR A 176 -12.12 -43.21 7.50
C THR A 176 -12.39 -41.70 7.64
N LYS A 177 -11.97 -40.92 6.64
CA LYS A 177 -12.13 -39.46 6.61
C LYS A 177 -13.54 -39.05 6.17
N SER A 178 -14.19 -38.18 6.94
CA SER A 178 -15.41 -37.47 6.55
C SER A 178 -15.08 -36.08 6.00
N VAL A 179 -15.81 -35.65 4.97
CA VAL A 179 -15.58 -34.38 4.26
C VAL A 179 -16.41 -33.23 4.84
N ASP A 180 -17.52 -33.56 5.52
CA ASP A 180 -18.44 -32.58 6.11
C ASP A 180 -18.81 -32.97 7.55
N GLY A 181 -18.84 -31.96 8.44
CA GLY A 181 -19.24 -32.14 9.83
C GLY A 181 -19.19 -30.87 10.67
N ILE A 182 -19.93 -30.88 11.78
CA ILE A 182 -19.99 -29.79 12.76
C ILE A 182 -19.15 -30.18 13.96
N ILE A 183 -18.14 -29.37 14.28
CA ILE A 183 -17.28 -29.53 15.46
C ILE A 183 -17.49 -28.32 16.37
N ASN A 184 -18.19 -28.52 17.48
CA ASN A 184 -18.35 -27.54 18.55
C ASN A 184 -17.86 -28.13 19.88
N ASP A 185 -17.91 -27.34 20.96
CA ASP A 185 -17.36 -27.77 22.24
C ASP A 185 -18.19 -28.90 22.87
N ASP A 186 -19.48 -29.01 22.55
CA ASP A 186 -20.42 -29.99 23.15
C ASP A 186 -20.77 -31.16 22.23
N ILE A 187 -20.60 -31.01 20.91
CA ILE A 187 -21.12 -31.98 19.92
C ILE A 187 -20.17 -32.05 18.71
N ILE A 188 -19.93 -33.27 18.22
CA ILE A 188 -19.33 -33.56 16.92
C ILE A 188 -20.33 -34.31 16.04
N GLU A 189 -20.76 -33.73 14.93
CA GLU A 189 -21.69 -34.35 13.96
C GLU A 189 -21.03 -34.56 12.61
N PHE A 190 -21.21 -35.73 12.01
CA PHE A 190 -20.71 -36.05 10.67
C PHE A 190 -21.51 -37.22 10.07
N GLY A 191 -21.94 -37.07 8.82
CA GLY A 191 -22.77 -38.07 8.15
C GLY A 191 -24.01 -38.45 8.98
N ARG A 192 -24.07 -39.71 9.41
CA ARG A 192 -25.16 -40.27 10.24
C ARG A 192 -24.81 -40.39 11.73
N TYR A 193 -23.63 -39.90 12.13
CA TYR A 193 -23.08 -40.05 13.46
C TYR A 193 -23.10 -38.73 14.23
N ARG A 194 -23.37 -38.82 15.53
CA ARG A 194 -23.34 -37.69 16.47
C ARG A 194 -22.63 -38.14 17.75
N LEU A 195 -21.51 -37.49 18.09
CA LEU A 195 -20.83 -37.67 19.37
C LEU A 195 -21.24 -36.55 20.32
N MET A 196 -21.88 -36.90 21.44
CA MET A 196 -22.19 -35.95 22.51
C MET A 196 -21.07 -35.91 23.54
N LEU A 197 -20.68 -34.70 23.97
CA LEU A 197 -19.62 -34.42 24.95
C LEU A 197 -20.25 -33.90 26.25
N SER A 198 -20.78 -34.80 27.08
CA SER A 198 -21.70 -34.45 28.18
C SER A 198 -21.00 -34.02 29.48
N GLU A 199 -20.15 -34.87 30.07
CA GLU A 199 -19.52 -34.60 31.37
C GLU A 199 -18.08 -34.10 31.22
N LYS A 200 -17.87 -32.78 31.28
CA LYS A 200 -16.57 -32.15 31.05
C LYS A 200 -15.79 -31.90 32.34
N TYR A 201 -14.59 -32.46 32.43
CA TYR A 201 -13.61 -32.18 33.47
C TYR A 201 -12.45 -31.40 32.87
N THR A 202 -12.12 -30.25 33.44
CA THR A 202 -11.08 -29.36 32.90
C THR A 202 -9.69 -29.87 33.29
N LEU A 203 -8.89 -30.28 32.30
CA LEU A 203 -7.51 -30.71 32.49
C LEU A 203 -6.55 -29.52 32.55
N ARG A 204 -6.77 -28.50 31.71
CA ARG A 204 -6.01 -27.23 31.70
C ARG A 204 -6.89 -26.09 31.24
N ASN A 205 -6.70 -24.91 31.83
CA ASN A 205 -7.35 -23.67 31.39
C ASN A 205 -6.44 -22.48 31.68
N GLY A 206 -6.04 -21.73 30.66
CA GLY A 206 -5.24 -20.52 30.84
C GLY A 206 -4.36 -20.15 29.64
N PRO A 207 -3.47 -19.16 29.80
CA PRO A 207 -2.53 -18.77 28.75
C PRO A 207 -1.54 -19.91 28.46
N LEU A 208 -1.38 -20.28 27.18
CA LEU A 208 -0.58 -21.44 26.72
C LEU A 208 0.88 -21.41 27.24
N ILE A 209 1.52 -20.24 27.24
CA ILE A 209 2.90 -20.09 27.75
C ILE A 209 2.95 -20.22 29.28
N LYS A 210 1.90 -19.76 29.98
CA LYS A 210 1.85 -19.81 31.44
C LYS A 210 1.64 -21.25 31.91
N THR A 211 0.77 -22.01 31.24
CA THR A 211 0.48 -23.41 31.58
C THR A 211 1.63 -24.37 31.24
N VAL A 212 2.49 -24.05 30.26
CA VAL A 212 3.59 -24.93 29.83
C VAL A 212 4.96 -24.52 30.39
N PHE A 213 5.24 -23.23 30.57
CA PHE A 213 6.57 -22.71 30.95
C PHE A 213 6.57 -21.91 32.27
N ASP A 214 5.63 -22.15 33.19
CA ASP A 214 5.52 -21.30 34.38
C ASP A 214 6.77 -21.29 35.26
N LYS A 215 7.58 -22.36 35.23
CA LYS A 215 8.86 -22.46 35.96
C LYS A 215 10.04 -21.74 35.30
N PHE A 216 9.90 -21.16 34.09
CA PHE A 216 11.04 -20.65 33.31
C PHE A 216 10.77 -19.24 32.74
N SER A 217 10.91 -18.23 33.60
CA SER A 217 10.66 -16.81 33.28
C SER A 217 11.57 -16.22 32.19
N TRP A 218 12.80 -16.71 32.04
CA TRP A 218 13.79 -16.16 31.09
C TRP A 218 13.42 -16.39 29.61
N ILE A 219 12.66 -17.44 29.31
CA ILE A 219 12.16 -17.74 27.95
C ILE A 219 10.96 -16.85 27.57
N LYS A 220 10.22 -16.28 28.55
CA LYS A 220 9.03 -15.47 28.27
C LYS A 220 9.34 -14.19 27.49
N ASN A 221 10.56 -13.65 27.61
CA ASN A 221 10.99 -12.41 26.96
C ASN A 221 11.49 -12.58 25.52
N THR A 222 11.73 -13.82 25.06
CA THR A 222 12.17 -14.08 23.68
C THR A 222 10.99 -14.27 22.72
N PHE A 223 9.79 -14.58 23.24
CA PHE A 223 8.59 -14.77 22.42
C PHE A 223 7.83 -13.46 22.18
N PRO A 224 7.32 -13.21 20.95
CA PRO A 224 6.44 -12.08 20.67
C PRO A 224 5.15 -12.12 21.50
N SER A 225 4.60 -10.95 21.79
CA SER A 225 3.36 -10.77 22.59
C SER A 225 2.14 -11.55 22.06
N GLY A 226 2.10 -11.90 20.76
CA GLY A 226 1.04 -12.71 20.18
C GLY A 226 0.95 -14.13 20.75
N VAL A 227 2.08 -14.77 21.08
CA VAL A 227 2.09 -16.13 21.66
C VAL A 227 1.73 -16.11 23.14
N LEU A 228 2.10 -15.03 23.84
CA LEU A 228 1.79 -14.83 25.26
C LEU A 228 0.28 -14.72 25.54
N ASN A 229 -0.52 -14.41 24.52
CA ASN A 229 -1.96 -14.20 24.63
C ASN A 229 -2.82 -15.38 24.14
N MET A 230 -2.22 -16.48 23.66
CA MET A 230 -2.97 -17.68 23.28
C MET A 230 -3.60 -18.31 24.53
N LYS A 231 -4.91 -18.56 24.50
CA LYS A 231 -5.63 -19.23 25.60
C LYS A 231 -5.99 -20.65 25.19
N GLU A 232 -5.61 -21.61 26.02
CA GLU A 232 -5.95 -23.03 25.88
C GLU A 232 -6.99 -23.39 26.94
N CYS A 233 -8.01 -24.13 26.54
CA CYS A 233 -8.84 -24.92 27.44
C CYS A 233 -8.87 -26.37 26.97
N LYS A 234 -8.50 -27.30 27.83
CA LYS A 234 -8.41 -28.73 27.55
C LYS A 234 -9.31 -29.49 28.52
N TRP A 235 -10.09 -30.41 27.99
CA TRP A 235 -11.05 -31.20 28.74
C TRP A 235 -10.82 -32.69 28.55
N GLN A 236 -11.10 -33.43 29.61
CA GLN A 236 -11.51 -34.83 29.53
C GLN A 236 -13.04 -34.85 29.57
N THR A 237 -13.67 -35.66 28.74
CA THR A 237 -15.12 -35.70 28.66
C THR A 237 -15.64 -37.11 28.54
N TRP A 238 -16.67 -37.44 29.32
CA TRP A 238 -17.44 -38.65 29.07
C TRP A 238 -18.35 -38.41 27.86
N SER A 239 -18.25 -39.30 26.88
CA SER A 239 -18.83 -39.09 25.56
C SER A 239 -19.62 -40.30 25.09
N GLU A 240 -20.69 -40.04 24.34
CA GLU A 240 -21.59 -41.05 23.81
C GLU A 240 -21.80 -40.83 22.30
N LEU A 241 -21.54 -41.87 21.52
CA LEU A 241 -21.64 -41.87 20.07
C LEU A 241 -22.97 -42.48 19.64
N TYR A 242 -23.73 -41.72 18.86
CA TYR A 242 -25.00 -42.12 18.27
C TYR A 242 -24.86 -42.34 16.76
N GLU A 243 -25.59 -43.32 16.26
CA GLU A 243 -25.85 -43.55 14.83
C GLU A 243 -27.37 -43.56 14.62
N ASN A 244 -27.89 -42.61 13.82
CA ASN A 244 -29.35 -42.43 13.63
C ASN A 244 -30.14 -42.41 14.96
N ASP A 245 -29.68 -41.61 15.92
CA ASP A 245 -30.26 -41.44 17.26
C ASP A 245 -30.23 -42.69 18.18
N ARG A 246 -29.51 -43.76 17.78
CA ARG A 246 -29.21 -44.91 18.64
C ARG A 246 -27.78 -44.84 19.16
N SER A 247 -27.60 -44.95 20.47
CA SER A 247 -26.27 -45.05 21.08
C SER A 247 -25.57 -46.36 20.67
N ILE A 248 -24.36 -46.24 20.13
CA ILE A 248 -23.56 -47.37 19.63
C ILE A 248 -22.22 -47.54 20.37
N ALA A 249 -21.72 -46.50 21.03
CA ALA A 249 -20.50 -46.58 21.83
C ALA A 249 -20.45 -45.48 22.89
N ILE A 250 -19.87 -45.82 24.03
CA ILE A 250 -19.56 -44.90 25.13
C ILE A 250 -18.06 -44.96 25.39
N GLY A 251 -17.49 -43.85 25.83
CA GLY A 251 -16.05 -43.79 26.10
C GLY A 251 -15.58 -42.39 26.45
N TRP A 252 -14.26 -42.25 26.51
CA TRP A 252 -13.63 -41.00 26.92
C TRP A 252 -13.14 -40.20 25.72
N SER A 253 -13.43 -38.90 25.75
CA SER A 253 -12.84 -37.91 24.86
C SER A 253 -11.80 -37.06 25.57
N ILE A 254 -10.73 -36.74 24.85
CA ILE A 254 -9.81 -35.67 25.24
C ILE A 254 -9.82 -34.67 24.11
N HIS A 255 -10.11 -33.41 24.44
CA HIS A 255 -10.22 -32.36 23.44
C HIS A 255 -9.83 -31.00 24.00
N GLU A 256 -9.45 -30.11 23.10
CA GLU A 256 -9.02 -28.76 23.43
C GLU A 256 -9.65 -27.73 22.50
N ASN A 257 -9.80 -26.53 23.04
CA ASN A 257 -10.07 -25.31 22.31
C ASN A 257 -8.93 -24.33 22.59
N VAL A 258 -8.22 -23.90 21.53
CA VAL A 258 -7.17 -22.90 21.60
C VAL A 258 -7.63 -21.65 20.85
N GLU A 259 -7.80 -20.56 21.59
CA GLU A 259 -8.05 -19.25 21.02
C GLU A 259 -6.74 -18.50 20.81
N CYS A 260 -6.39 -18.29 19.55
CA CYS A 260 -5.18 -17.56 19.13
C CYS A 260 -5.45 -16.06 18.91
N LYS A 261 -6.58 -15.53 19.40
CA LYS A 261 -6.93 -14.12 19.22
C LYS A 261 -5.90 -13.24 19.93
N PRO A 262 -5.26 -12.27 19.25
CA PRO A 262 -4.58 -11.21 19.97
C PRO A 262 -5.64 -10.52 20.83
N THR A 263 -5.53 -10.61 22.16
CA THR A 263 -6.36 -9.84 23.06
C THR A 263 -6.15 -8.37 22.71
N MET A 264 -7.15 -7.78 22.05
CA MET A 264 -7.13 -6.38 21.67
C MET A 264 -7.01 -5.54 22.95
N SER A 265 -5.85 -4.93 23.17
CA SER A 265 -5.66 -4.02 24.30
C SER A 265 -6.66 -2.88 24.19
N PHE A 266 -7.53 -2.76 25.19
CA PHE A 266 -8.47 -1.65 25.34
C PHE A 266 -7.74 -0.29 25.29
N ILE A 267 -6.57 -0.22 25.93
CA ILE A 267 -5.68 0.94 25.91
C ILE A 267 -5.20 1.23 24.47
N GLY A 268 -4.85 0.20 23.70
CA GLY A 268 -4.44 0.35 22.31
C GLY A 268 -5.51 1.02 21.45
N LYS A 269 -6.78 0.65 21.61
CA LYS A 269 -7.91 1.30 20.92
C LYS A 269 -8.07 2.77 21.30
N ILE A 270 -7.96 3.09 22.60
CA ILE A 270 -8.06 4.47 23.09
C ILE A 270 -6.92 5.33 22.54
N LEU A 271 -5.68 4.85 22.63
CA LEU A 271 -4.52 5.57 22.10
C LEU A 271 -4.63 5.79 20.59
N TYR A 272 -5.06 4.76 19.85
CA TYR A 272 -5.26 4.86 18.42
C TYR A 272 -6.38 5.83 18.05
N GLY A 273 -7.52 5.79 18.74
CA GLY A 273 -8.60 6.76 18.52
C GLY A 273 -8.16 8.19 18.81
N SER A 274 -7.49 8.39 19.96
CA SER A 274 -7.00 9.71 20.40
C SER A 274 -5.96 10.30 19.44
N LEU A 275 -5.16 9.47 18.77
CA LEU A 275 -4.23 9.90 17.73
C LEU A 275 -4.96 10.68 16.62
N PHE A 276 -6.09 10.17 16.13
CA PHE A 276 -6.81 10.78 15.00
C PHE A 276 -7.81 11.87 15.41
N THR A 277 -8.40 11.77 16.60
CA THR A 277 -9.42 12.74 17.06
C THR A 277 -8.83 13.91 17.85
N ILE A 278 -7.63 13.77 18.42
CA ILE A 278 -7.01 14.80 19.27
C ILE A 278 -5.62 15.16 18.74
N LEU A 279 -4.68 14.22 18.69
CA LEU A 279 -3.28 14.54 18.43
C LEU A 279 -3.06 15.10 17.01
N ILE A 280 -3.58 14.43 15.97
CA ILE A 280 -3.44 14.89 14.58
C ILE A 280 -4.08 16.28 14.40
N PRO A 281 -5.34 16.53 14.81
CA PRO A 281 -5.92 17.88 14.74
C PRO A 281 -5.06 18.95 15.42
N LEU A 282 -4.54 18.69 16.63
CA LEU A 282 -3.67 19.64 17.33
C LEU A 282 -2.36 19.88 16.58
N VAL A 283 -1.75 18.83 16.01
CA VAL A 283 -0.55 18.94 15.18
C VAL A 283 -0.83 19.76 13.92
N LEU A 284 -1.95 19.53 13.24
CA LEU A 284 -2.35 20.30 12.04
C LEU A 284 -2.58 21.78 12.38
N MET A 285 -3.24 22.07 13.50
CA MET A 285 -3.45 23.45 13.98
C MET A 285 -2.13 24.15 14.32
N PHE A 286 -1.25 23.47 15.07
CA PHE A 286 0.08 23.98 15.39
C PHE A 286 0.91 24.21 14.12
N TRP A 287 0.92 23.24 13.21
CA TRP A 287 1.65 23.32 11.95
C TRP A 287 1.17 24.48 11.08
N SER A 288 -0.15 24.67 10.97
CA SER A 288 -0.77 25.81 10.28
C SER A 288 -0.26 27.13 10.83
N LYS A 289 -0.28 27.30 12.16
CA LYS A 289 0.18 28.52 12.82
C LYS A 289 1.67 28.82 12.54
N GLN A 290 2.53 27.81 12.53
CA GLN A 290 3.97 28.01 12.30
C GLN A 290 4.30 28.36 10.84
N THR A 291 3.50 27.86 9.90
CA THR A 291 3.74 28.03 8.46
C THR A 291 2.96 29.17 7.82
N GLU A 292 2.04 29.81 8.55
CA GLU A 292 1.21 30.94 8.10
C GLU A 292 2.04 32.06 7.44
N LYS A 293 3.21 32.37 8.00
CA LYS A 293 4.10 33.43 7.48
C LYS A 293 4.62 33.18 6.07
N TYR A 294 4.64 31.92 5.61
CA TYR A 294 5.18 31.54 4.30
C TYR A 294 4.14 31.55 3.17
N ILE A 295 2.85 31.69 3.51
CA ILE A 295 1.75 31.56 2.55
C ILE A 295 1.11 32.93 2.31
N HIS A 296 1.35 33.48 1.13
CA HIS A 296 0.88 34.82 0.74
C HIS A 296 -0.34 34.82 -0.18
N LEU A 297 -0.94 33.66 -0.44
CA LEU A 297 -2.10 33.51 -1.31
C LEU A 297 -3.37 34.18 -0.74
N PRO A 298 -4.32 34.59 -1.61
CA PRO A 298 -5.58 35.21 -1.18
C PRO A 298 -6.45 34.22 -0.41
N MET A 299 -7.33 34.74 0.45
CA MET A 299 -8.19 33.92 1.30
C MET A 299 -9.67 34.21 1.02
N PRO A 300 -10.52 33.19 0.78
CA PRO A 300 -11.96 33.42 0.64
C PRO A 300 -12.57 33.95 1.95
N THR A 301 -13.38 35.00 1.85
CA THR A 301 -13.94 35.72 3.00
C THR A 301 -15.41 35.37 3.32
N ASN A 302 -16.05 34.51 2.52
CA ASN A 302 -17.45 34.16 2.70
C ASN A 302 -17.66 33.22 3.91
N SER A 303 -18.12 33.80 5.03
CA SER A 303 -18.34 33.11 6.29
C SER A 303 -19.46 32.06 6.23
N ILE A 304 -20.51 32.29 5.43
CA ILE A 304 -21.62 31.34 5.29
C ILE A 304 -21.13 30.05 4.64
N VAL A 305 -20.36 30.16 3.56
CA VAL A 305 -19.77 28.99 2.88
C VAL A 305 -18.84 28.23 3.84
N ALA A 306 -18.02 28.94 4.61
CA ALA A 306 -17.11 28.33 5.58
C ALA A 306 -17.86 27.50 6.66
N ILE A 307 -18.95 28.06 7.20
CA ILE A 307 -19.79 27.39 8.19
C ILE A 307 -20.50 26.17 7.58
N LEU A 308 -21.07 26.32 6.38
CA LEU A 308 -21.77 25.22 5.69
C LEU A 308 -20.82 24.05 5.39
N LEU A 309 -19.61 24.32 4.90
CA LEU A 309 -18.59 23.29 4.67
C LEU A 309 -18.20 22.58 5.96
N SER A 310 -18.00 23.34 7.05
CA SER A 310 -17.65 22.80 8.36
C SER A 310 -18.76 21.90 8.92
N LEU A 311 -20.01 22.39 8.93
CA LEU A 311 -21.16 21.64 9.42
C LEU A 311 -21.42 20.39 8.60
N PHE A 312 -21.37 20.50 7.27
CA PHE A 312 -21.55 19.35 6.38
C PHE A 312 -20.45 18.30 6.59
N GLY A 313 -19.20 18.73 6.77
CA GLY A 313 -18.08 17.86 7.10
C GLY A 313 -18.30 17.06 8.40
N VAL A 314 -18.71 17.74 9.48
CA VAL A 314 -19.01 17.11 10.78
C VAL A 314 -20.17 16.11 10.67
N VAL A 315 -21.27 16.51 10.03
CA VAL A 315 -22.45 15.66 9.86
C VAL A 315 -22.09 14.40 9.08
N LEU A 316 -21.32 14.54 8.00
CA LEU A 316 -20.87 13.41 7.19
C LEU A 316 -19.95 12.46 7.98
N MET A 317 -19.02 12.99 8.78
CA MET A 317 -18.16 12.19 9.65
C MET A 317 -18.96 11.40 10.69
N ILE A 318 -19.81 12.07 11.46
CA ILE A 318 -20.58 11.45 12.55
C ILE A 318 -21.52 10.39 12.00
N SER A 319 -22.28 10.69 10.94
CA SER A 319 -23.19 9.73 10.31
C SER A 319 -22.46 8.48 9.81
N ALA A 320 -21.30 8.64 9.17
CA ALA A 320 -20.49 7.51 8.72
C ALA A 320 -19.92 6.69 9.88
N MET A 321 -19.40 7.34 10.92
CA MET A 321 -18.88 6.64 12.10
C MET A 321 -19.97 5.82 12.79
N LEU A 322 -21.19 6.37 12.94
CA LEU A 322 -22.34 5.67 13.51
C LEU A 322 -22.74 4.45 12.67
N GLU A 323 -22.72 4.56 11.34
CA GLU A 323 -23.02 3.41 10.47
C GLU A 323 -21.99 2.30 10.57
N LEU A 324 -20.69 2.61 10.63
CA LEU A 324 -19.66 1.60 10.85
C LEU A 324 -19.81 0.93 12.22
N TRP A 325 -20.17 1.70 13.25
CA TRP A 325 -20.37 1.16 14.58
C TRP A 325 -21.60 0.24 14.65
N ILE A 326 -22.76 0.73 14.21
CA ILE A 326 -24.05 0.04 14.34
C ILE A 326 -24.18 -1.13 13.36
N LYS A 327 -23.80 -0.93 12.09
CA LYS A 327 -24.00 -1.94 11.03
C LYS A 327 -22.75 -2.77 10.77
N GLY A 328 -21.57 -2.15 10.91
CA GLY A 328 -20.29 -2.82 10.73
C GLY A 328 -19.85 -3.64 11.95
N ASN A 329 -20.46 -3.44 13.13
CA ASN A 329 -20.08 -4.04 14.42
C ASN A 329 -18.62 -3.78 14.82
N GLY A 330 -18.07 -2.60 14.48
CA GLY A 330 -16.68 -2.28 14.82
C GLY A 330 -16.41 -0.77 14.86
N LEU A 331 -15.20 -0.42 15.30
CA LEU A 331 -14.79 0.98 15.39
C LEU A 331 -14.37 1.52 14.01
N PRO A 332 -14.55 2.83 13.75
CA PRO A 332 -14.10 3.48 12.52
C PRO A 332 -12.56 3.67 12.53
N MET A 333 -11.81 2.60 12.71
CA MET A 333 -10.35 2.60 12.86
C MET A 333 -9.76 1.53 11.94
N ASN A 334 -8.93 1.89 10.99
CA ASN A 334 -8.25 0.96 10.08
C ASN A 334 -7.31 -0.05 10.79
N ALA A 335 -6.78 0.26 11.98
CA ALA A 335 -6.05 -0.69 12.83
C ALA A 335 -6.99 -1.71 13.51
N TYR A 336 -8.25 -1.34 13.72
CA TYR A 336 -9.30 -2.16 14.34
C TYR A 336 -10.57 -2.16 13.46
N PRO A 337 -10.46 -2.61 12.20
CA PRO A 337 -11.49 -2.34 11.21
C PRO A 337 -12.78 -3.11 11.52
N PRO A 338 -13.95 -2.62 11.07
CA PRO A 338 -15.20 -3.33 11.25
C PRO A 338 -15.17 -4.73 10.61
N PRO A 339 -15.70 -5.77 11.29
CA PRO A 339 -15.74 -7.13 10.76
C PRO A 339 -16.68 -7.30 9.57
N LYS A 340 -17.69 -6.43 9.42
CA LYS A 340 -18.67 -6.48 8.33
C LYS A 340 -18.52 -5.28 7.40
N LEU A 341 -18.68 -5.52 6.10
CA LEU A 341 -18.72 -4.47 5.10
C LEU A 341 -20.05 -3.70 5.22
N VAL A 342 -19.98 -2.36 5.25
CA VAL A 342 -21.15 -1.47 5.31
C VAL A 342 -21.34 -0.81 3.95
N THR A 343 -22.52 -0.98 3.35
CA THR A 343 -22.86 -0.49 1.99
C THR A 343 -24.17 0.30 1.93
N THR A 344 -24.74 0.62 3.09
CA THR A 344 -26.03 1.32 3.21
C THR A 344 -25.81 2.76 3.68
N GLY A 345 -26.86 3.57 3.75
CA GLY A 345 -26.79 4.93 4.31
C GLY A 345 -25.78 5.84 3.60
N VAL A 346 -24.90 6.54 4.31
CA VAL A 346 -23.87 7.39 3.68
C VAL A 346 -22.83 6.57 2.89
N TYR A 347 -22.57 5.33 3.31
CA TYR A 347 -21.81 4.34 2.54
C TYR A 347 -22.61 3.73 1.37
N ARG A 348 -23.82 4.23 1.08
CA ARG A 348 -24.46 4.00 -0.22
C ARG A 348 -24.00 5.04 -1.25
N ILE A 349 -23.55 6.22 -0.80
CA ILE A 349 -23.25 7.36 -1.65
C ILE A 349 -21.74 7.51 -1.87
N PHE A 350 -20.95 7.46 -0.79
CA PHE A 350 -19.51 7.71 -0.84
C PHE A 350 -18.70 6.47 -0.43
N THR A 351 -17.49 6.35 -1.00
CA THR A 351 -16.53 5.29 -0.64
C THR A 351 -15.89 5.49 0.72
N HIS A 352 -15.49 6.74 1.00
CA HIS A 352 -14.77 7.13 2.21
C HIS A 352 -15.36 8.39 2.86
N PRO A 353 -16.63 8.36 3.31
CA PRO A 353 -17.34 9.55 3.81
C PRO A 353 -16.67 10.22 5.02
N ILE A 354 -16.04 9.45 5.93
CA ILE A 354 -15.31 10.02 7.08
C ILE A 354 -14.16 10.91 6.60
N TYR A 355 -13.35 10.43 5.65
CA TYR A 355 -12.21 11.19 5.15
C TYR A 355 -12.63 12.41 4.34
N ILE A 356 -13.67 12.27 3.49
CA ILE A 356 -14.25 13.39 2.76
C ILE A 356 -14.76 14.45 3.75
N GLY A 357 -15.53 14.06 4.76
CA GLY A 357 -16.05 14.97 5.78
C GLY A 357 -14.93 15.67 6.56
N SER A 358 -13.85 14.95 6.91
CA SER A 358 -12.70 15.54 7.60
C SER A 358 -11.94 16.58 6.76
N SER A 359 -11.88 16.38 5.43
CA SER A 359 -11.24 17.33 4.51
C SER A 359 -12.08 18.60 4.37
N LEU A 360 -13.39 18.44 4.22
CA LEU A 360 -14.34 19.57 4.17
C LEU A 360 -14.33 20.37 5.47
N LEU A 361 -14.26 19.68 6.62
CA LEU A 361 -14.12 20.32 7.92
C LEU A 361 -12.80 21.10 8.04
N SER A 362 -11.68 20.51 7.60
CA SER A 362 -10.37 21.17 7.61
C SER A 362 -10.37 22.45 6.76
N ILE A 363 -10.94 22.39 5.56
CA ILE A 363 -11.09 23.55 4.66
C ILE A 363 -12.01 24.61 5.29
N GLY A 364 -13.18 24.21 5.78
CA GLY A 364 -14.16 25.11 6.38
C GLY A 364 -13.63 25.82 7.62
N ILE A 365 -12.94 25.11 8.52
CA ILE A 365 -12.29 25.72 9.70
C ILE A 365 -11.21 26.71 9.26
N SER A 366 -10.38 26.35 8.29
CA SER A 366 -9.33 27.26 7.78
C SER A 366 -9.94 28.55 7.23
N MET A 367 -11.09 28.46 6.55
CA MET A 367 -11.88 29.62 6.12
C MET A 367 -12.46 30.43 7.27
N CYS A 368 -13.05 29.78 8.28
CA CYS A 368 -13.60 30.47 9.45
C CYS A 368 -12.53 31.29 10.20
N PHE A 369 -11.33 30.74 10.35
CA PHE A 369 -10.22 31.39 11.04
C PHE A 369 -9.31 32.23 10.12
N GLN A 370 -9.64 32.34 8.83
CA GLN A 370 -8.85 33.06 7.83
C GLN A 370 -7.36 32.63 7.81
N SER A 371 -7.08 31.35 8.03
CA SER A 371 -5.72 30.81 7.98
C SER A 371 -5.35 30.45 6.54
N LYS A 372 -4.41 31.19 5.96
CA LYS A 372 -3.90 30.95 4.61
C LYS A 372 -3.14 29.64 4.54
N SER A 373 -2.33 29.33 5.54
CA SER A 373 -1.63 28.05 5.60
C SER A 373 -2.61 26.89 5.74
N GLY A 374 -3.60 27.02 6.63
CA GLY A 374 -4.63 26.01 6.83
C GLY A 374 -5.30 25.62 5.52
N PHE A 375 -5.71 26.62 4.74
CA PHE A 375 -6.45 26.43 3.49
C PHE A 375 -5.57 25.97 2.32
N TRP A 376 -4.43 26.61 2.07
CA TRP A 376 -3.61 26.37 0.87
C TRP A 376 -2.54 25.29 1.04
N LEU A 377 -2.12 24.98 2.26
CA LEU A 377 -1.04 24.03 2.55
C LEU A 377 -1.56 22.81 3.32
N ILE A 378 -2.16 23.04 4.49
CA ILE A 378 -2.46 21.97 5.44
C ILE A 378 -3.63 21.10 4.97
N SER A 379 -4.78 21.69 4.60
CA SER A 379 -5.94 20.93 4.14
C SER A 379 -5.65 20.10 2.87
N PRO A 380 -4.95 20.61 1.84
CA PRO A 380 -4.56 19.81 0.69
C PRO A 380 -3.60 18.68 1.04
N ILE A 381 -2.56 18.92 1.86
CA ILE A 381 -1.63 17.85 2.26
C ILE A 381 -2.34 16.80 3.12
N PHE A 382 -3.21 17.22 4.04
CA PHE A 382 -4.04 16.31 4.82
C PHE A 382 -4.93 15.44 3.91
N THR A 383 -5.50 16.05 2.87
CA THR A 383 -6.29 15.34 1.86
C THR A 383 -5.46 14.30 1.10
N LEU A 384 -4.27 14.69 0.64
CA LEU A 384 -3.33 13.78 0.00
C LEU A 384 -2.85 12.67 0.95
N ALA A 385 -2.72 12.95 2.25
CA ALA A 385 -2.25 11.99 3.24
C ALA A 385 -3.26 10.86 3.47
N TRP A 386 -4.54 11.16 3.66
CA TRP A 386 -5.54 10.09 3.78
C TRP A 386 -5.78 9.39 2.43
N LEU A 387 -5.68 10.08 1.29
CA LEU A 387 -5.72 9.42 -0.03
C LEU A 387 -4.57 8.43 -0.17
N ALA A 388 -3.36 8.80 0.26
CA ALA A 388 -2.22 7.90 0.27
C ALA A 388 -2.45 6.70 1.20
N LEU A 389 -3.06 6.90 2.37
CA LEU A 389 -3.44 5.81 3.28
C LEU A 389 -4.48 4.87 2.65
N VAL A 390 -5.50 5.41 1.99
CA VAL A 390 -6.55 4.64 1.32
C VAL A 390 -5.99 3.79 0.17
N HIS A 391 -5.21 4.41 -0.71
CA HIS A 391 -4.64 3.72 -1.87
C HIS A 391 -3.43 2.84 -1.53
N GLY A 392 -2.69 3.20 -0.49
CA GLY A 392 -1.50 2.48 -0.05
C GLY A 392 -1.77 1.34 0.94
N TYR A 393 -2.94 1.33 1.59
CA TYR A 393 -3.25 0.34 2.62
C TYR A 393 -4.72 -0.10 2.65
N GLU A 394 -5.69 0.81 2.83
CA GLU A 394 -7.07 0.39 3.13
C GLU A 394 -7.76 -0.35 1.98
N ASN A 395 -7.56 0.09 0.74
CA ASN A 395 -8.15 -0.57 -0.42
C ASN A 395 -7.62 -2.00 -0.62
N GLU A 396 -6.33 -2.21 -0.31
CA GLU A 396 -5.70 -3.53 -0.32
C GLU A 396 -6.29 -4.42 0.78
N ASP A 397 -6.40 -3.88 2.00
CA ASP A 397 -6.95 -4.59 3.15
C ASP A 397 -8.43 -4.95 2.94
N LEU A 398 -9.25 -4.04 2.38
CA LEU A 398 -10.64 -4.29 2.05
C LEU A 398 -10.81 -5.41 1.01
N LYS A 399 -10.00 -5.41 -0.06
CA LYS A 399 -10.03 -6.47 -1.07
C LYS A 399 -9.64 -7.84 -0.49
N LYS A 400 -8.70 -7.87 0.46
CA LYS A 400 -8.28 -9.10 1.13
C LYS A 400 -9.36 -9.63 2.09
N ARG A 401 -10.02 -8.74 2.83
CA ARG A 401 -11.06 -9.13 3.80
C ARG A 401 -12.39 -9.48 3.16
N PHE A 402 -12.72 -8.85 2.03
CA PHE A 402 -14.00 -9.03 1.34
C PHE A 402 -13.81 -9.32 -0.16
N PRO A 403 -13.16 -10.44 -0.54
CA PRO A 403 -12.77 -10.72 -1.93
C PRO A 403 -13.96 -10.94 -2.87
N GLU A 404 -15.09 -11.46 -2.37
CA GLU A 404 -16.29 -11.75 -3.17
C GLU A 404 -17.31 -10.61 -3.19
N CYS A 405 -17.10 -9.56 -2.38
CA CYS A 405 -18.03 -8.45 -2.30
C CYS A 405 -17.65 -7.35 -3.28
N THR A 406 -18.45 -7.15 -4.32
CA THR A 406 -18.35 -5.98 -5.19
C THR A 406 -19.29 -4.88 -4.68
N TRP A 407 -18.72 -3.84 -4.09
CA TRP A 407 -19.49 -2.67 -3.68
C TRP A 407 -19.45 -1.58 -4.74
N ASN A 408 -20.64 -1.14 -5.15
CA ASN A 408 -20.83 -0.05 -6.10
C ASN A 408 -21.65 1.07 -5.45
N PRO A 409 -21.02 2.18 -5.04
CA PRO A 409 -21.75 3.33 -4.51
C PRO A 409 -22.66 3.96 -5.59
N LEU A 410 -23.65 4.73 -5.15
CA LEU A 410 -24.62 5.40 -6.00
C LEU A 410 -23.95 6.44 -6.91
N LEU A 411 -22.98 7.19 -6.35
CA LEU A 411 -22.03 8.00 -7.10
C LEU A 411 -20.83 7.13 -7.47
N ASN A 412 -20.89 6.52 -8.65
CA ASN A 412 -19.77 5.76 -9.21
C ASN A 412 -19.62 6.08 -10.70
N ILE A 413 -18.43 5.80 -11.22
CA ILE A 413 -18.18 5.82 -12.65
C ILE A 413 -18.94 4.63 -13.28
N PRO A 414 -19.84 4.86 -14.26
CA PRO A 414 -20.63 3.79 -14.87
C PRO A 414 -19.77 2.70 -15.49
N GLU A 415 -20.29 1.48 -15.55
CA GLU A 415 -19.62 0.34 -16.19
C GLU A 415 -19.43 0.54 -17.71
N ASN A 416 -18.40 -0.09 -18.27
CA ASN A 416 -18.10 0.01 -19.71
C ASN A 416 -18.98 -0.93 -20.55
N VAL A 417 -20.29 -0.68 -20.54
CA VAL A 417 -21.29 -1.52 -21.22
C VAL A 417 -22.20 -0.69 -22.12
N LYS A 418 -22.60 -1.28 -23.27
CA LYS A 418 -23.56 -0.70 -24.22
C LYS A 418 -25.00 -0.85 -23.75
N MET A 419 -25.29 -0.35 -22.55
CA MET A 419 -26.64 -0.31 -21.99
C MET A 419 -27.15 1.13 -21.92
N LYS A 420 -28.48 1.31 -21.94
CA LYS A 420 -29.11 2.62 -21.76
C LYS A 420 -28.68 3.25 -20.43
N ARG A 421 -28.37 4.55 -20.46
CA ARG A 421 -28.02 5.32 -19.27
C ARG A 421 -29.18 5.42 -18.26
N GLN A 422 -28.84 5.62 -17.00
CA GLN A 422 -29.75 5.93 -15.90
C GLN A 422 -29.53 7.38 -15.42
N LEU A 423 -30.46 7.93 -14.63
CA LEU A 423 -30.33 9.29 -14.09
C LEU A 423 -29.06 9.44 -13.24
N LYS A 424 -28.73 8.43 -12.42
CA LYS A 424 -27.50 8.42 -11.61
C LYS A 424 -26.22 8.56 -12.45
N ASP A 425 -26.21 8.01 -13.67
CA ASP A 425 -25.05 8.07 -14.56
C ASP A 425 -24.83 9.51 -15.05
N ILE A 426 -25.91 10.27 -15.28
CA ILE A 426 -25.84 11.70 -15.62
C ILE A 426 -25.31 12.49 -14.42
N VAL A 427 -25.87 12.25 -13.23
CA VAL A 427 -25.46 12.92 -11.99
C VAL A 427 -23.97 12.69 -11.72
N SER A 428 -23.45 11.48 -12.00
CA SER A 428 -22.02 11.18 -11.92
C SER A 428 -21.16 12.12 -12.78
N VAL A 429 -21.62 12.54 -13.96
CA VAL A 429 -20.86 13.49 -14.80
C VAL A 429 -20.72 14.85 -14.12
N TYR A 430 -21.82 15.38 -13.58
CA TYR A 430 -21.79 16.65 -12.86
C TYR A 430 -20.91 16.57 -11.62
N CYS A 431 -21.04 15.48 -10.84
CA CYS A 431 -20.29 15.31 -9.59
C CYS A 431 -18.80 15.03 -9.78
N PHE A 432 -18.40 14.27 -10.81
CA PHE A 432 -16.99 13.91 -11.03
C PHE A 432 -16.26 14.83 -11.99
N VAL A 433 -16.97 15.53 -12.88
CA VAL A 433 -16.34 16.31 -13.96
C VAL A 433 -16.68 17.79 -13.84
N LEU A 434 -17.94 18.17 -14.06
CA LEU A 434 -18.28 19.59 -14.29
C LEU A 434 -18.17 20.45 -13.02
N ILE A 435 -18.67 19.96 -11.87
CA ILE A 435 -18.57 20.71 -10.60
C ILE A 435 -17.12 20.79 -10.11
N PRO A 436 -16.34 19.69 -10.05
CA PRO A 436 -14.93 19.77 -9.69
C PRO A 436 -14.11 20.67 -10.63
N TRP A 437 -14.36 20.60 -11.94
CA TRP A 437 -13.73 21.50 -12.90
C TRP A 437 -14.02 22.96 -12.57
N LEU A 438 -15.28 23.33 -12.38
CA LEU A 438 -15.68 24.70 -12.08
C LEU A 438 -14.99 25.20 -10.79
N ILE A 439 -14.99 24.40 -9.72
CA ILE A 439 -14.34 24.77 -8.46
C ILE A 439 -12.83 24.98 -8.67
N LEU A 440 -12.15 24.05 -9.35
CA LEU A 440 -10.71 24.14 -9.58
C LEU A 440 -10.35 25.31 -10.49
N TYR A 441 -11.11 25.54 -11.55
CA TYR A 441 -10.92 26.65 -12.47
C TYR A 441 -11.09 27.99 -11.75
N GLN A 442 -12.21 28.15 -11.02
CA GLN A 442 -12.45 29.35 -10.22
C GLN A 442 -11.40 29.54 -9.11
N THR A 443 -10.81 28.46 -8.60
CA THR A 443 -9.68 28.54 -7.66
C THR A 443 -8.44 29.14 -8.34
N ILE A 444 -8.15 28.78 -9.60
CA ILE A 444 -7.04 29.39 -10.37
C ILE A 444 -7.30 30.88 -10.60
N ILE A 445 -8.52 31.24 -11.02
CA ILE A 445 -8.87 32.65 -11.22
C ILE A 445 -8.75 33.43 -9.91
N PHE A 446 -9.22 32.85 -8.80
CA PHE A 446 -9.13 33.45 -7.47
C PHE A 446 -7.68 33.64 -6.97
N ILE A 447 -6.75 32.74 -7.30
CA ILE A 447 -5.32 32.89 -6.97
C ILE A 447 -4.75 34.18 -7.60
N GLY A 448 -5.21 34.54 -8.79
CA GLY A 448 -4.80 35.74 -9.50
C GLY A 448 -3.50 35.60 -10.30
N THR A 449 -3.06 36.69 -10.91
CA THR A 449 -1.91 36.70 -11.81
C THR A 449 -0.60 36.53 -11.05
N PRO A 450 0.28 35.60 -11.46
CA PRO A 450 1.59 35.45 -10.85
C PRO A 450 2.49 36.65 -11.17
N VAL A 451 3.33 37.07 -10.21
CA VAL A 451 4.24 38.24 -10.37
C VAL A 451 5.15 38.13 -11.60
N ASN A 452 5.61 36.92 -11.93
CA ASN A 452 6.46 36.63 -13.08
C ASN A 452 5.65 35.99 -14.22
N SER A 453 4.49 36.56 -14.56
CA SER A 453 3.63 36.03 -15.62
C SER A 453 4.25 36.22 -17.01
N ILE A 454 4.06 35.24 -17.88
CA ILE A 454 4.49 35.27 -19.28
C ILE A 454 3.24 35.30 -20.17
N SER A 455 3.09 36.35 -20.98
CA SER A 455 1.96 36.45 -21.91
C SER A 455 2.06 35.38 -23.00
N THR A 456 0.93 34.75 -23.32
CA THR A 456 0.81 33.77 -24.40
C THR A 456 0.49 34.39 -25.76
N TYR A 457 0.27 35.72 -25.83
CA TYR A 457 -0.01 36.41 -27.09
C TYR A 457 1.24 36.57 -27.94
N LEU A 458 1.09 36.29 -29.24
CA LEU A 458 2.09 36.66 -30.24
C LEU A 458 2.01 38.18 -30.52
N THR A 459 3.11 38.76 -30.95
CA THR A 459 3.24 40.22 -31.14
C THR A 459 2.20 40.82 -32.09
N PHE A 460 1.81 40.09 -33.15
CA PHE A 460 0.80 40.57 -34.10
C PHE A 460 -0.63 40.47 -33.57
N GLU A 461 -0.90 39.59 -32.60
CA GLU A 461 -2.26 39.36 -32.08
C GLU A 461 -2.81 40.57 -31.33
N ASN A 462 -1.93 41.39 -30.74
CA ASN A 462 -2.30 42.61 -30.04
C ASN A 462 -2.93 43.67 -30.96
N ASN A 463 -2.69 43.57 -32.28
CA ASN A 463 -3.21 44.51 -33.27
C ASN A 463 -4.50 44.02 -33.96
N LEU A 464 -5.01 42.83 -33.61
CA LEU A 464 -6.24 42.29 -34.19
C LEU A 464 -7.47 42.98 -33.60
N PRO A 465 -8.43 43.44 -34.43
CA PRO A 465 -9.65 44.04 -33.94
C PRO A 465 -10.50 43.01 -33.18
N ILE A 466 -11.16 43.46 -32.11
CA ILE A 466 -12.14 42.65 -31.39
C ILE A 466 -13.46 42.67 -32.15
N ILE A 467 -14.02 41.47 -32.35
CA ILE A 467 -15.26 41.28 -33.10
C ILE A 467 -16.38 40.95 -32.10
N GLU A 468 -17.08 41.97 -31.61
CA GLU A 468 -18.01 41.83 -30.47
C GLU A 468 -19.08 40.74 -30.67
N TRP A 469 -19.69 40.64 -31.87
CA TRP A 469 -20.78 39.70 -32.10
C TRP A 469 -20.39 38.22 -32.02
N THR A 470 -19.09 37.88 -32.11
CA THR A 470 -18.63 36.49 -31.96
C THR A 470 -18.70 35.99 -30.52
N GLU A 471 -18.93 36.89 -29.55
CA GLU A 471 -19.22 36.54 -28.17
C GLU A 471 -20.42 35.60 -28.05
N LEU A 472 -21.40 35.68 -28.96
CA LEU A 472 -22.53 34.73 -28.99
C LEU A 472 -22.05 33.28 -29.16
N PHE A 473 -21.00 33.05 -29.95
CA PHE A 473 -20.40 31.73 -30.06
C PHE A 473 -19.56 31.39 -28.84
N TYR A 474 -18.84 32.35 -28.26
CA TYR A 474 -18.07 32.15 -27.04
C TYR A 474 -18.96 31.66 -25.89
N LEU A 475 -20.03 32.40 -25.57
CA LEU A 475 -21.02 32.03 -24.56
C LEU A 475 -21.75 30.72 -24.86
N SER A 476 -21.86 30.33 -26.14
CA SER A 476 -22.49 29.05 -26.50
C SER A 476 -21.72 27.83 -25.97
N ALA A 477 -20.44 27.99 -25.60
CA ALA A 477 -19.65 26.93 -25.00
C ALA A 477 -20.28 26.37 -23.71
N TYR A 478 -20.82 27.22 -22.84
CA TYR A 478 -21.42 26.79 -21.58
C TYR A 478 -22.61 25.83 -21.75
N PRO A 479 -23.71 26.20 -22.46
CA PRO A 479 -24.81 25.27 -22.69
C PRO A 479 -24.37 24.06 -23.52
N TYR A 480 -23.43 24.23 -24.46
CA TYR A 480 -22.93 23.12 -25.27
C TYR A 480 -22.27 22.02 -24.44
N VAL A 481 -21.56 22.39 -23.37
CA VAL A 481 -20.91 21.44 -22.46
C VAL A 481 -21.88 20.94 -21.39
N ILE A 482 -22.65 21.85 -20.77
CA ILE A 482 -23.56 21.53 -19.66
C ILE A 482 -24.65 20.56 -20.08
N PHE A 483 -25.20 20.67 -21.30
CA PHE A 483 -26.29 19.80 -21.75
C PHE A 483 -25.83 18.46 -22.35
N LEU A 484 -24.54 18.29 -22.66
CA LEU A 484 -24.00 17.04 -23.22
C LEU A 484 -24.39 15.79 -22.40
N PRO A 485 -24.29 15.76 -21.06
CA PRO A 485 -24.61 14.56 -20.27
C PRO A 485 -26.06 14.09 -20.46
N CYS A 486 -26.98 15.01 -20.75
CA CYS A 486 -28.39 14.71 -21.03
C CYS A 486 -28.58 14.10 -22.43
N VAL A 487 -27.63 14.30 -23.34
CA VAL A 487 -27.68 13.83 -24.73
C VAL A 487 -27.12 12.42 -24.89
N LEU A 488 -26.08 12.07 -24.12
CA LEU A 488 -25.46 10.74 -24.16
C LEU A 488 -26.51 9.65 -23.90
N GLN A 489 -26.50 8.56 -24.66
CA GLN A 489 -27.57 7.55 -24.62
C GLN A 489 -27.18 6.31 -23.79
N THR A 490 -25.90 6.02 -23.69
CA THR A 490 -25.38 4.77 -23.11
C THR A 490 -24.44 4.99 -21.94
N LYS A 491 -24.33 3.98 -21.06
CA LYS A 491 -23.36 3.96 -19.94
C LYS A 491 -21.92 4.03 -20.44
N GLN A 492 -21.60 3.34 -21.53
CA GLN A 492 -20.29 3.41 -22.17
C GLN A 492 -19.92 4.83 -22.61
N GLN A 493 -20.85 5.56 -23.25
CA GLN A 493 -20.63 6.96 -23.64
C GLN A 493 -20.34 7.84 -22.42
N ILE A 494 -21.18 7.75 -21.38
CA ILE A 494 -21.00 8.52 -20.14
C ILE A 494 -19.66 8.18 -19.49
N ARG A 495 -19.33 6.90 -19.35
CA ARG A 495 -18.06 6.45 -18.78
C ARG A 495 -16.87 7.04 -19.55
N SER A 496 -16.91 6.92 -20.87
CA SER A 496 -15.85 7.44 -21.75
C SER A 496 -15.69 8.95 -21.58
N PHE A 497 -16.80 9.70 -21.53
CA PHE A 497 -16.79 11.15 -21.29
C PHE A 497 -16.25 11.50 -19.90
N ILE A 498 -16.61 10.75 -18.86
CA ILE A 498 -16.07 10.96 -17.51
C ILE A 498 -14.54 10.81 -17.51
N PHE A 499 -13.98 9.77 -18.12
CA PHE A 499 -12.52 9.62 -18.21
C PHE A 499 -11.85 10.72 -19.04
N ALA A 500 -12.46 11.11 -20.16
CA ALA A 500 -11.95 12.20 -20.99
C ALA A 500 -11.96 13.53 -20.23
N GLY A 501 -13.07 13.84 -19.54
CA GLY A 501 -13.22 15.04 -18.73
C GLY A 501 -12.28 15.07 -17.53
N LEU A 502 -12.14 13.96 -16.79
CA LEU A 502 -11.17 13.85 -15.69
C LEU A 502 -9.73 14.07 -16.18
N MET A 503 -9.37 13.53 -17.36
CA MET A 503 -8.06 13.75 -17.97
C MET A 503 -7.88 15.21 -18.41
N ASN A 504 -8.93 15.81 -18.99
CA ASN A 504 -8.96 17.23 -19.41
C ASN A 504 -8.70 18.15 -18.22
N ILE A 505 -9.40 17.93 -17.11
CA ILE A 505 -9.25 18.68 -15.86
C ILE A 505 -7.86 18.44 -15.28
N SER A 506 -7.45 17.19 -15.11
CA SER A 506 -6.20 16.84 -14.44
C SER A 506 -4.98 17.40 -15.16
N ILE A 507 -4.95 17.35 -16.49
CA ILE A 507 -3.84 17.89 -17.27
C ILE A 507 -3.98 19.41 -17.40
N GLY A 508 -5.16 19.94 -17.76
CA GLY A 508 -5.36 21.37 -17.98
C GLY A 508 -5.11 22.22 -16.74
N ILE A 509 -5.73 21.89 -15.60
CA ILE A 509 -5.53 22.59 -14.33
C ILE A 509 -4.07 22.49 -13.87
N TYR A 510 -3.46 21.31 -14.03
CA TYR A 510 -2.06 21.13 -13.69
C TYR A 510 -1.14 22.02 -14.53
N LEU A 511 -1.33 22.10 -15.84
CA LEU A 511 -0.55 22.97 -16.70
C LEU A 511 -0.72 24.45 -16.32
N GLN A 512 -1.95 24.90 -16.06
CA GLN A 512 -2.24 26.28 -15.64
C GLN A 512 -1.62 26.63 -14.27
N VAL A 513 -1.54 25.69 -13.33
CA VAL A 513 -0.86 25.91 -12.04
C VAL A 513 0.66 25.96 -12.20
N ILE A 514 1.22 25.05 -12.99
CA ILE A 514 2.66 24.84 -13.13
C ILE A 514 3.32 25.91 -13.98
N PHE A 515 2.68 26.34 -15.07
CA PHE A 515 3.25 27.34 -15.95
C PHE A 515 2.70 28.72 -15.62
N PRO A 516 3.56 29.76 -15.53
CA PRO A 516 3.14 31.12 -15.21
C PRO A 516 2.54 31.84 -16.44
N PHE A 517 1.78 31.13 -17.27
CA PHE A 517 1.25 31.70 -18.51
C PHE A 517 -0.05 32.46 -18.27
N VAL A 518 -0.21 33.58 -18.95
CA VAL A 518 -1.43 34.41 -18.89
C VAL A 518 -1.85 34.82 -20.29
N ALA A 519 -3.16 34.94 -20.49
CA ALA A 519 -3.75 35.55 -21.66
C ALA A 519 -4.57 36.76 -21.18
N VAL A 520 -3.91 37.92 -21.08
CA VAL A 520 -4.58 39.16 -20.68
C VAL A 520 -5.54 39.57 -21.80
N PRO A 521 -6.87 39.66 -21.55
CA PRO A 521 -7.82 39.99 -22.60
C PRO A 521 -7.47 41.32 -23.28
N ARG A 522 -7.49 41.34 -24.62
CA ARG A 522 -7.11 42.55 -25.39
C ARG A 522 -8.09 43.70 -25.13
N GLU A 523 -7.59 44.91 -24.93
CA GLU A 523 -8.41 46.09 -24.66
C GLU A 523 -9.30 46.46 -25.86
N PHE A 524 -10.54 46.89 -25.60
CA PHE A 524 -11.44 47.50 -26.58
C PHE A 524 -12.48 48.39 -25.87
N SER A 525 -13.16 49.24 -26.64
CA SER A 525 -14.33 50.00 -26.19
C SER A 525 -15.60 49.36 -26.78
N PRO A 526 -16.61 49.02 -25.96
CA PRO A 526 -17.80 48.35 -26.44
C PRO A 526 -18.64 49.31 -27.28
N THR A 527 -19.07 48.85 -28.45
CA THR A 527 -19.94 49.60 -29.37
C THR A 527 -21.34 49.01 -29.47
N THR A 528 -21.54 47.80 -28.95
CA THR A 528 -22.81 47.08 -28.95
C THR A 528 -23.14 46.51 -27.56
N ILE A 529 -24.40 46.13 -27.34
CA ILE A 529 -24.84 45.41 -26.13
C ILE A 529 -24.05 44.10 -25.95
N ILE A 530 -23.68 43.44 -27.06
CA ILE A 530 -22.87 42.22 -27.00
C ILE A 530 -21.45 42.54 -26.52
N GLY A 531 -20.89 43.69 -26.89
CA GLY A 531 -19.62 44.19 -26.36
C GLY A 531 -19.66 44.45 -24.86
N GLU A 532 -20.78 44.97 -24.33
CA GLU A 532 -20.97 45.12 -22.87
C GLU A 532 -21.01 43.75 -22.16
N ILE A 533 -21.68 42.76 -22.75
CA ILE A 533 -21.70 41.38 -22.23
C ILE A 533 -20.28 40.79 -22.22
N LEU A 534 -19.52 40.97 -23.30
CA LEU A 534 -18.12 40.51 -23.38
C LEU A 534 -17.25 41.14 -22.29
N LEU A 535 -17.43 42.43 -21.98
CA LEU A 535 -16.72 43.05 -20.86
C LEU A 535 -17.08 42.42 -19.51
N HIS A 536 -18.36 42.13 -19.29
CA HIS A 536 -18.79 41.47 -18.06
C HIS A 536 -18.22 40.04 -17.92
N GLU A 537 -18.17 39.29 -19.02
CA GLU A 537 -17.58 37.95 -19.04
C GLU A 537 -16.07 37.99 -18.71
N ARG A 538 -15.35 38.98 -19.22
CA ARG A 538 -13.92 39.20 -18.92
C ARG A 538 -13.63 39.42 -17.45
N ASP A 539 -14.51 40.13 -16.76
CA ASP A 539 -14.38 40.38 -15.33
C ASP A 539 -14.53 39.10 -14.50
N LEU A 540 -15.25 38.10 -15.02
CA LEU A 540 -15.48 36.81 -14.37
C LEU A 540 -14.41 35.75 -14.70
N ASP A 541 -13.89 35.74 -15.93
CA ASP A 541 -12.95 34.71 -16.41
C ASP A 541 -11.48 35.02 -16.06
N GLY A 542 -11.09 36.30 -16.10
CA GLY A 542 -9.73 36.73 -15.78
C GLY A 542 -8.61 36.19 -16.71
N PRO A 543 -7.36 36.62 -16.51
CA PRO A 543 -6.26 36.33 -17.45
C PRO A 543 -5.47 35.05 -17.18
N VAL A 544 -5.74 34.34 -16.07
CA VAL A 544 -4.88 33.26 -15.52
C VAL A 544 -5.27 31.87 -16.05
N GLY A 545 -6.46 31.72 -16.62
CA GLY A 545 -6.96 30.47 -17.21
C GLY A 545 -6.32 30.07 -18.55
N ALA A 546 -5.05 30.43 -18.76
CA ALA A 546 -4.36 30.33 -20.05
C ALA A 546 -3.39 29.15 -20.13
N LEU A 547 -3.28 28.60 -21.34
CA LEU A 547 -2.42 27.49 -21.79
C LEU A 547 -2.61 26.20 -20.97
N PRO A 548 -3.72 25.45 -21.16
CA PRO A 548 -4.60 25.47 -22.34
C PRO A 548 -5.98 26.13 -22.13
N SER A 549 -6.61 26.55 -23.24
CA SER A 549 -7.95 27.12 -23.24
C SER A 549 -8.99 26.02 -22.98
N PHE A 550 -9.65 26.11 -21.83
CA PHE A 550 -10.71 25.17 -21.48
C PHE A 550 -11.92 25.29 -22.41
N HIS A 551 -12.27 26.50 -22.87
CA HIS A 551 -13.32 26.73 -23.86
C HIS A 551 -13.15 25.84 -25.10
N VAL A 552 -11.94 25.84 -25.66
CA VAL A 552 -11.60 25.03 -26.85
C VAL A 552 -11.63 23.54 -26.54
N SER A 553 -10.95 23.11 -25.46
CA SER A 553 -10.87 21.69 -25.11
C SER A 553 -12.26 21.09 -24.83
N TRP A 554 -13.12 21.80 -24.10
CA TRP A 554 -14.47 21.37 -23.78
C TRP A 554 -15.41 21.42 -24.97
N ALA A 555 -15.28 22.42 -25.85
CA ALA A 555 -16.06 22.50 -27.08
C ALA A 555 -15.78 21.27 -27.97
N PHE A 556 -14.51 20.99 -28.27
CA PHE A 556 -14.17 19.83 -29.10
C PHE A 556 -14.47 18.49 -28.44
N LEU A 557 -14.26 18.35 -27.12
CA LEU A 557 -14.69 17.16 -26.39
C LEU A 557 -16.20 16.96 -26.52
N SER A 558 -16.98 18.02 -26.30
CA SER A 558 -18.43 17.95 -26.41
C SER A 558 -18.86 17.59 -27.82
N GLY A 559 -18.31 18.26 -28.83
CA GLY A 559 -18.58 17.95 -30.24
C GLY A 559 -18.29 16.50 -30.60
N TYR A 560 -17.15 15.97 -30.15
CA TYR A 560 -16.80 14.56 -30.33
C TYR A 560 -17.88 13.62 -29.76
N TYR A 561 -18.34 13.84 -28.53
CA TYR A 561 -19.37 12.98 -27.91
C TYR A 561 -20.79 13.22 -28.42
N TYR A 562 -21.11 14.43 -28.89
CA TYR A 562 -22.34 14.67 -29.65
C TYR A 562 -22.38 13.82 -30.92
N THR A 563 -21.26 13.69 -31.64
CA THR A 563 -21.20 12.84 -32.85
C THR A 563 -21.46 11.35 -32.56
N TRP A 564 -21.15 10.87 -31.35
CA TRP A 564 -21.48 9.49 -30.95
C TRP A 564 -22.98 9.28 -30.77
N SER A 565 -23.72 10.31 -30.37
CA SER A 565 -25.17 10.25 -30.16
C SER A 565 -25.94 10.57 -31.44
N PHE A 566 -25.36 11.40 -32.31
CA PHE A 566 -25.96 11.91 -33.54
C PHE A 566 -24.97 11.85 -34.72
N PRO A 567 -24.59 10.65 -35.20
CA PRO A 567 -23.52 10.49 -36.19
C PRO A 567 -23.83 11.15 -37.54
N LYS A 568 -25.11 11.25 -37.92
CA LYS A 568 -25.56 11.89 -39.17
C LYS A 568 -25.28 13.40 -39.22
N TYR A 569 -25.15 14.04 -38.06
CA TYR A 569 -24.97 15.50 -37.94
C TYR A 569 -23.56 15.87 -37.44
N ASN A 570 -22.58 14.97 -37.62
CA ASN A 570 -21.22 15.13 -37.11
C ASN A 570 -20.56 16.46 -37.49
N PHE A 571 -20.73 16.90 -38.74
CA PHE A 571 -20.16 18.12 -39.28
C PHE A 571 -20.68 19.36 -38.54
N ILE A 572 -21.95 19.38 -38.16
CA ILE A 572 -22.56 20.50 -37.42
C ILE A 572 -21.88 20.69 -36.06
N PHE A 573 -21.67 19.61 -35.31
CA PHE A 573 -21.04 19.69 -33.98
C PHE A 573 -19.58 20.14 -34.04
N TYR A 574 -18.83 19.70 -35.06
CA TYR A 574 -17.46 20.19 -35.26
C TYR A 574 -17.42 21.64 -35.73
N ILE A 575 -18.36 22.09 -36.58
CA ILE A 575 -18.48 23.52 -36.92
C ILE A 575 -18.72 24.35 -35.67
N ILE A 576 -19.66 23.96 -34.80
CA ILE A 576 -19.94 24.67 -33.55
C ILE A 576 -18.65 24.77 -32.71
N SER A 577 -17.91 23.65 -32.58
CA SER A 577 -16.65 23.63 -31.84
C SER A 577 -15.59 24.56 -32.44
N ILE A 578 -15.51 24.63 -33.78
CA ILE A 578 -14.60 25.54 -34.50
C ILE A 578 -15.01 26.99 -34.31
N LEU A 579 -16.31 27.30 -34.38
CA LEU A 579 -16.83 28.66 -34.17
C LEU A 579 -16.57 29.15 -32.74
N ILE A 580 -16.75 28.30 -31.73
CA ILE A 580 -16.36 28.59 -30.33
C ILE A 580 -14.86 28.85 -30.22
N SER A 581 -14.04 28.06 -30.93
CA SER A 581 -12.58 28.21 -30.88
C SER A 581 -12.10 29.48 -31.58
N ALA A 582 -12.72 29.84 -32.70
CA ALA A 582 -12.46 31.09 -33.40
C ALA A 582 -12.98 32.30 -32.61
N SER A 583 -14.09 32.16 -31.88
CA SER A 583 -14.58 33.23 -31.02
C SER A 583 -13.58 33.55 -29.91
N CYS A 584 -12.92 32.56 -29.30
CA CYS A 584 -11.87 32.79 -28.28
C CYS A 584 -10.77 33.79 -28.73
N VAL A 585 -10.37 33.75 -30.00
CA VAL A 585 -9.36 34.68 -30.57
C VAL A 585 -9.99 36.01 -30.99
N THR A 586 -11.18 35.99 -31.59
CA THR A 586 -11.83 37.19 -32.13
C THR A 586 -12.48 38.06 -31.06
N THR A 587 -12.93 37.49 -29.94
CA THR A 587 -13.34 38.22 -28.73
C THR A 587 -12.12 38.73 -27.96
N GLY A 588 -10.91 38.29 -28.31
CA GLY A 588 -9.66 38.70 -27.66
C GLY A 588 -9.49 38.15 -26.25
N MET A 589 -10.16 37.05 -25.90
CA MET A 589 -10.09 36.38 -24.58
C MET A 589 -8.87 35.47 -24.45
N HIS A 590 -8.52 34.76 -25.52
CA HIS A 590 -7.41 33.82 -25.54
C HIS A 590 -6.46 34.12 -26.70
N SER A 591 -5.18 33.76 -26.54
CA SER A 591 -4.22 33.81 -27.64
C SER A 591 -4.36 32.59 -28.57
N ILE A 592 -3.78 32.68 -29.77
CA ILE A 592 -3.70 31.56 -30.71
C ILE A 592 -2.96 30.36 -30.10
N LEU A 593 -1.87 30.59 -29.36
CA LEU A 593 -1.13 29.52 -28.69
C LEU A 593 -2.01 28.80 -27.66
N ASP A 594 -2.84 29.55 -26.95
CA ASP A 594 -3.77 29.01 -25.96
C ASP A 594 -4.87 28.14 -26.60
N VAL A 595 -5.43 28.59 -27.72
CA VAL A 595 -6.39 27.83 -28.51
C VAL A 595 -5.78 26.54 -29.06
N ILE A 596 -4.56 26.60 -29.60
CA ILE A 596 -3.84 25.41 -30.09
C ILE A 596 -3.60 24.42 -28.95
N ALA A 597 -3.17 24.90 -27.77
CA ALA A 597 -2.96 24.05 -26.61
C ALA A 597 -4.27 23.39 -26.13
N GLY A 598 -5.40 24.11 -26.14
CA GLY A 598 -6.74 23.56 -25.88
C GLY A 598 -7.12 22.44 -26.85
N PHE A 599 -6.83 22.61 -28.14
CA PHE A 599 -7.09 21.58 -29.14
C PHE A 599 -6.16 20.35 -28.98
N ILE A 600 -4.88 20.56 -28.68
CA ILE A 600 -3.93 19.47 -28.37
C ILE A 600 -4.40 18.68 -27.15
N LEU A 601 -4.85 19.37 -26.09
CA LEU A 601 -5.39 18.72 -24.89
C LEU A 601 -6.61 17.86 -25.22
N PHE A 602 -7.52 18.35 -26.06
CA PHE A 602 -8.64 17.56 -26.58
C PHE A 602 -8.16 16.26 -27.25
N ILE A 603 -7.18 16.35 -28.17
CA ILE A 603 -6.63 15.18 -28.87
C ILE A 603 -6.07 14.16 -27.87
N ILE A 604 -5.31 14.62 -26.88
CA ILE A 604 -4.74 13.77 -25.82
C ILE A 604 -5.86 13.02 -25.08
N CYS A 605 -6.93 13.71 -24.71
CA CYS A 605 -8.06 13.13 -23.95
C CYS A 605 -8.82 12.04 -24.73
N ILE A 606 -9.03 12.24 -26.03
CA ILE A 606 -9.72 11.22 -26.87
C ILE A 606 -8.78 10.07 -27.28
N LYS A 607 -7.46 10.31 -27.36
CA LYS A 607 -6.44 9.28 -27.68
C LYS A 607 -5.86 8.58 -26.45
N ARG A 608 -6.43 8.80 -25.25
CA ARG A 608 -5.94 8.25 -23.97
C ARG A 608 -5.64 6.75 -23.97
N GLU A 609 -6.48 5.94 -24.61
CA GLU A 609 -6.32 4.47 -24.65
C GLU A 609 -5.13 4.07 -25.54
N THR A 610 -5.00 4.73 -26.70
CA THR A 610 -3.86 4.56 -27.61
C THR A 610 -2.56 5.01 -26.92
N LEU A 611 -2.59 6.15 -26.23
CA LEU A 611 -1.45 6.67 -25.48
C LEU A 611 -1.04 5.72 -24.36
N TRP A 612 -2.02 5.18 -23.60
CA TRP A 612 -1.77 4.18 -22.57
C TRP A 612 -1.11 2.93 -23.13
N ILE A 613 -1.63 2.38 -24.22
CA ILE A 613 -1.07 1.19 -24.88
C ILE A 613 0.36 1.47 -25.36
N TYR A 614 0.61 2.63 -25.97
CA TYR A 614 1.94 3.03 -26.43
C TYR A 614 2.93 3.11 -25.27
N ILE A 615 2.58 3.80 -24.17
CA ILE A 615 3.43 3.93 -22.98
C ILE A 615 3.70 2.55 -22.36
N ARG A 616 2.66 1.72 -22.18
CA ARG A 616 2.79 0.37 -21.64
C ARG A 616 3.70 -0.50 -22.50
N ASN A 617 3.51 -0.49 -23.82
CA ASN A 617 4.35 -1.24 -24.77
C ASN A 617 5.79 -0.75 -24.75
N TYR A 618 6.02 0.56 -24.64
CA TYR A 618 7.37 1.11 -24.52
C TYR A 618 8.08 0.60 -23.25
N PHE A 619 7.39 0.59 -22.10
CA PHE A 619 7.94 0.01 -20.87
C PHE A 619 8.17 -1.50 -20.99
N GLU A 620 7.33 -2.24 -21.70
CA GLU A 620 7.52 -3.66 -21.97
C GLU A 620 8.77 -3.93 -22.84
N ILE A 621 8.95 -3.14 -23.91
CA ILE A 621 10.16 -3.19 -24.75
C ILE A 621 11.39 -2.87 -23.90
N LEU A 622 11.33 -1.81 -23.11
CA LEU A 622 12.44 -1.37 -22.25
C LEU A 622 12.79 -2.43 -21.18
N ALA A 623 11.81 -3.07 -20.55
CA ALA A 623 12.05 -4.10 -19.55
C ALA A 623 12.72 -5.35 -20.14
N ASN A 624 12.55 -5.58 -21.45
CA ASN A 624 13.16 -6.68 -22.18
C ASN A 624 14.42 -6.29 -22.96
N SER A 625 14.83 -5.02 -22.91
CA SER A 625 15.96 -4.49 -23.69
C SER A 625 17.33 -4.70 -23.03
N TRP A 626 17.44 -5.58 -22.03
CA TRP A 626 18.72 -5.88 -21.41
C TRP A 626 19.68 -6.43 -22.46
N SER A 627 20.77 -5.70 -22.68
CA SER A 627 21.89 -6.10 -23.52
C SER A 627 23.21 -5.72 -22.86
N CYS A 628 24.31 -6.30 -23.33
CA CYS A 628 25.66 -5.95 -22.91
C CYS A 628 26.64 -6.02 -24.09
N PHE A 629 27.67 -5.20 -24.07
CA PHE A 629 28.82 -5.32 -24.97
C PHE A 629 30.11 -5.43 -24.14
N ARG A 630 31.16 -5.99 -24.74
CA ARG A 630 32.45 -6.20 -24.06
C ARG A 630 33.53 -5.33 -24.67
N ILE A 631 34.35 -4.72 -23.82
CA ILE A 631 35.60 -4.04 -24.17
C ILE A 631 36.72 -4.71 -23.37
N GLY A 632 37.49 -5.59 -24.01
CA GLY A 632 38.47 -6.42 -23.31
C GLY A 632 37.83 -7.25 -22.20
N LYS A 633 38.36 -7.15 -20.98
CA LYS A 633 37.85 -7.84 -19.78
C LYS A 633 36.61 -7.19 -19.14
N ILE A 634 36.23 -5.99 -19.59
CA ILE A 634 35.09 -5.24 -19.06
C ILE A 634 33.84 -5.57 -19.86
N ARG A 635 32.76 -5.90 -19.15
CA ARG A 635 31.41 -5.97 -19.69
C ARG A 635 30.66 -4.70 -19.32
N VAL A 636 30.15 -4.00 -20.32
CA VAL A 636 29.31 -2.82 -20.15
C VAL A 636 27.86 -3.23 -20.37
N ILE A 637 27.03 -3.06 -19.35
CA ILE A 637 25.61 -3.41 -19.40
C ILE A 637 24.83 -2.18 -19.89
N SER A 638 23.84 -2.38 -20.75
CA SER A 638 22.97 -1.34 -21.33
C SER A 638 22.45 -0.30 -20.32
N HIS A 639 22.13 -0.71 -19.09
CA HIS A 639 21.63 0.20 -18.06
C HIS A 639 22.69 1.14 -17.45
N SER A 640 23.99 0.96 -17.75
CA SER A 640 25.06 1.88 -17.36
C SER A 640 24.89 3.27 -17.97
N PHE A 641 24.33 3.35 -19.19
CA PHE A 641 24.02 4.60 -19.87
C PHE A 641 23.03 5.46 -19.06
N TYR A 642 21.99 4.85 -18.50
CA TYR A 642 21.02 5.56 -17.68
C TYR A 642 21.62 5.99 -16.34
N ALA A 643 22.57 5.23 -15.77
CA ALA A 643 23.32 5.67 -14.60
C ALA A 643 24.20 6.89 -14.91
N PHE A 644 24.84 6.92 -16.08
CA PHE A 644 25.60 8.09 -16.57
C PHE A 644 24.68 9.31 -16.70
N ILE A 645 23.61 9.23 -17.50
CA ILE A 645 22.71 10.36 -17.76
C ILE A 645 22.10 10.89 -16.46
N THR A 646 21.61 10.00 -15.60
CA THR A 646 21.02 10.38 -14.31
C THR A 646 22.00 11.20 -13.46
N THR A 647 23.23 10.71 -13.35
CA THR A 647 24.27 11.35 -12.54
C THR A 647 24.72 12.66 -13.17
N PHE A 648 25.00 12.66 -14.47
CA PHE A 648 25.41 13.85 -15.22
C PHE A 648 24.37 14.97 -15.12
N THR A 649 23.11 14.68 -15.45
CA THR A 649 22.03 15.67 -15.37
C THR A 649 21.83 16.16 -13.94
N GLY A 650 21.88 15.25 -12.96
CA GLY A 650 21.77 15.58 -11.55
C GLY A 650 22.87 16.51 -11.05
N THR A 651 24.14 16.14 -11.24
CA THR A 651 25.27 16.95 -10.77
C THR A 651 25.38 18.25 -11.53
N PHE A 652 25.11 18.26 -12.83
CA PHE A 652 25.11 19.49 -13.63
C PHE A 652 24.05 20.48 -13.14
N LEU A 653 22.83 19.99 -12.89
CA LEU A 653 21.76 20.82 -12.36
C LEU A 653 22.08 21.35 -10.96
N LEU A 654 22.62 20.50 -10.09
CA LEU A 654 23.05 20.88 -8.74
C LEU A 654 24.17 21.92 -8.76
N CYS A 655 25.18 21.74 -9.62
CA CYS A 655 26.24 22.73 -9.83
C CYS A 655 25.66 24.05 -10.32
N SER A 656 24.65 24.00 -11.20
CA SER A 656 23.99 25.19 -11.74
C SER A 656 23.14 25.95 -10.71
N LEU A 657 22.57 25.25 -9.72
CA LEU A 657 21.75 25.85 -8.65
C LEU A 657 22.59 26.40 -7.49
N VAL A 658 23.65 25.67 -7.09
CA VAL A 658 24.52 26.05 -5.97
C VAL A 658 25.68 26.94 -6.42
N ALA A 659 26.01 26.92 -7.71
CA ALA A 659 27.15 27.63 -8.33
C ALA A 659 28.51 27.27 -7.71
N HIS A 660 28.66 26.07 -7.14
CA HIS A 660 29.92 25.61 -6.51
C HIS A 660 30.20 24.11 -6.73
N THR A 661 31.08 23.81 -7.68
CA THR A 661 31.39 22.43 -8.11
C THR A 661 31.91 21.54 -6.99
N TYR A 662 32.86 22.02 -6.17
CA TYR A 662 33.49 21.20 -5.13
C TYR A 662 32.50 20.74 -4.05
N THR A 663 31.51 21.58 -3.74
CA THR A 663 30.41 21.22 -2.83
C THR A 663 29.64 20.03 -3.38
N ILE A 664 29.21 20.11 -4.65
CA ILE A 664 28.40 19.05 -5.26
C ILE A 664 29.20 17.76 -5.43
N VAL A 665 30.47 17.83 -5.80
CA VAL A 665 31.34 16.66 -5.89
C VAL A 665 31.51 16.00 -4.52
N LEU A 666 31.73 16.77 -3.46
CA LEU A 666 31.85 16.24 -2.10
C LEU A 666 30.55 15.54 -1.67
N VAL A 667 29.40 16.22 -1.76
CA VAL A 667 28.11 15.65 -1.36
C VAL A 667 27.76 14.41 -2.18
N SER A 668 27.98 14.44 -3.50
CA SER A 668 27.66 13.31 -4.38
C SER A 668 28.58 12.12 -4.12
N THR A 669 29.86 12.36 -3.82
CA THR A 669 30.82 11.31 -3.45
C THR A 669 30.45 10.69 -2.11
N SER A 670 30.13 11.50 -1.09
CA SER A 670 29.65 11.01 0.21
C SER A 670 28.36 10.18 0.07
N SER A 671 27.44 10.60 -0.79
CA SER A 671 26.21 9.88 -1.12
C SER A 671 26.52 8.50 -1.73
N LEU A 672 27.41 8.45 -2.72
CA LEU A 672 27.79 7.19 -3.37
C LEU A 672 28.53 6.23 -2.43
N ILE A 673 29.42 6.75 -1.58
CA ILE A 673 30.10 5.97 -0.54
C ILE A 673 29.07 5.41 0.46
N GLY A 674 28.17 6.25 0.96
CA GLY A 674 27.11 5.84 1.88
C GLY A 674 26.22 4.75 1.28
N ALA A 675 25.85 4.90 0.01
CA ALA A 675 25.06 3.92 -0.74
C ALA A 675 25.80 2.57 -0.87
N GLY A 676 27.10 2.61 -1.16
CA GLY A 676 27.94 1.42 -1.20
C GLY A 676 28.05 0.72 0.16
N ILE A 677 28.37 1.45 1.23
CA ILE A 677 28.45 0.90 2.59
C ILE A 677 27.13 0.25 2.99
N TRP A 678 26.01 0.96 2.84
CA TRP A 678 24.69 0.44 3.19
C TRP A 678 24.35 -0.81 2.38
N GLY A 679 24.55 -0.77 1.06
CA GLY A 679 24.29 -1.92 0.19
C GLY A 679 25.06 -3.17 0.62
N GLN A 680 26.30 -3.00 1.08
CA GLN A 680 27.17 -4.11 1.49
C GLN A 680 26.81 -4.71 2.86
N TYR A 681 26.34 -3.90 3.80
CA TYR A 681 26.04 -4.37 5.16
C TYR A 681 24.59 -4.81 5.34
N ILE A 682 23.64 -4.19 4.63
CA ILE A 682 22.20 -4.37 4.88
C ILE A 682 21.51 -5.11 3.73
N GLU A 683 21.81 -4.76 2.48
CA GLU A 683 21.10 -5.27 1.29
C GLU A 683 21.86 -6.42 0.58
N LYS A 684 22.89 -6.97 1.23
CA LYS A 684 23.71 -8.03 0.67
C LYS A 684 22.89 -9.29 0.44
N SER A 685 22.90 -9.80 -0.79
CA SER A 685 22.29 -11.09 -1.15
C SER A 685 23.31 -11.99 -1.87
N SER A 686 23.06 -13.30 -1.89
CA SER A 686 23.95 -14.27 -2.57
C SER A 686 24.07 -14.05 -4.08
N GLY A 687 23.14 -13.30 -4.69
CA GLY A 687 23.12 -13.00 -6.12
C GLY A 687 23.65 -11.60 -6.51
N LEU A 688 24.05 -10.76 -5.55
CA LEU A 688 24.52 -9.39 -5.81
C LEU A 688 25.91 -9.17 -5.23
N SER A 689 26.88 -8.98 -6.11
CA SER A 689 28.28 -8.75 -5.73
C SER A 689 28.56 -7.28 -5.38
N ARG A 690 27.88 -6.32 -6.02
CA ARG A 690 28.00 -4.87 -5.74
C ARG A 690 26.64 -4.17 -5.58
N PRO A 691 25.87 -4.44 -4.52
CA PRO A 691 24.66 -3.69 -4.20
C PRO A 691 24.96 -2.23 -3.79
N PHE A 692 24.04 -1.32 -4.12
CA PHE A 692 24.00 0.08 -3.68
C PHE A 692 22.63 0.34 -3.05
N GLY A 693 22.63 0.80 -1.80
CA GLY A 693 21.41 1.02 -1.03
C GLY A 693 20.93 2.46 -1.05
N TYR A 694 19.61 2.65 -1.18
CA TYR A 694 18.99 3.96 -1.26
C TYR A 694 19.13 4.79 0.03
N PHE A 695 18.91 4.17 1.21
CA PHE A 695 19.03 4.89 2.48
C PHE A 695 20.47 5.29 2.80
N GLY A 696 21.43 4.46 2.41
CA GLY A 696 22.85 4.83 2.47
C GLY A 696 23.18 6.07 1.64
N CYS A 697 22.57 6.21 0.46
CA CYS A 697 22.69 7.41 -0.38
C CYS A 697 22.21 8.66 0.36
N ILE A 698 21.03 8.59 0.99
CA ILE A 698 20.45 9.72 1.73
C ILE A 698 21.30 10.09 2.94
N MET A 699 21.72 9.11 3.74
CA MET A 699 22.56 9.36 4.92
C MET A 699 23.92 9.95 4.52
N GLY A 700 24.56 9.37 3.51
CA GLY A 700 25.82 9.87 2.97
C GLY A 700 25.70 11.29 2.41
N GLY A 701 24.61 11.58 1.70
CA GLY A 701 24.32 12.92 1.18
C GLY A 701 24.01 13.94 2.26
N ALA A 702 23.29 13.56 3.33
CA ALA A 702 23.02 14.44 4.47
C ALA A 702 24.32 14.81 5.21
N ILE A 703 25.16 13.80 5.52
CA ILE A 703 26.48 14.02 6.12
C ILE A 703 27.35 14.87 5.20
N GLY A 704 27.40 14.53 3.90
CA GLY A 704 28.15 15.30 2.90
C GLY A 704 27.69 16.76 2.82
N SER A 705 26.38 17.01 2.89
CA SER A 705 25.83 18.38 2.85
C SER A 705 26.23 19.20 4.08
N ILE A 706 26.20 18.60 5.28
CA ILE A 706 26.66 19.24 6.52
C ILE A 706 28.15 19.55 6.43
N LEU A 707 28.97 18.58 6.01
CA LEU A 707 30.41 18.76 5.85
C LEU A 707 30.74 19.83 4.81
N ALA A 708 30.05 19.82 3.66
CA ALA A 708 30.27 20.80 2.61
C ALA A 708 29.82 22.21 3.03
N SER A 709 28.71 22.31 3.78
CA SER A 709 28.27 23.57 4.37
C SER A 709 29.31 24.15 5.32
N TRP A 710 29.87 23.30 6.20
CA TRP A 710 30.93 23.70 7.13
C TRP A 710 32.25 24.07 6.43
N LEU A 711 32.70 23.26 5.47
CA LEU A 711 34.00 23.44 4.81
C LEU A 711 34.03 24.63 3.85
N PHE A 712 32.94 24.83 3.09
CA PHE A 712 32.87 25.86 2.05
C PHE A 712 32.05 27.08 2.45
N SER A 713 31.56 27.13 3.70
CA SER A 713 30.73 28.23 4.22
C SER A 713 29.48 28.52 3.37
N ILE A 714 28.93 27.50 2.71
CA ILE A 714 27.68 27.61 1.95
C ILE A 714 26.51 27.27 2.89
N PRO A 715 25.41 28.05 2.91
CA PRO A 715 24.27 27.75 3.76
C PRO A 715 23.73 26.34 3.49
N LEU A 716 23.59 25.54 4.55
CA LEU A 716 23.11 24.15 4.45
C LEU A 716 21.76 24.07 3.73
N ILE A 717 20.87 25.03 3.98
CA ILE A 717 19.56 25.09 3.35
C ILE A 717 19.64 25.27 1.83
N SER A 718 20.64 26.01 1.30
CA SER A 718 20.87 26.14 -0.14
C SER A 718 21.19 24.78 -0.76
N ILE A 719 22.10 24.03 -0.13
CA ILE A 719 22.54 22.72 -0.62
C ILE A 719 21.35 21.76 -0.60
N LEU A 720 20.68 21.61 0.55
CA LEU A 720 19.57 20.68 0.70
C LEU A 720 18.40 21.02 -0.23
N SER A 721 18.07 22.30 -0.40
CA SER A 721 16.98 22.72 -1.28
C SER A 721 17.32 22.58 -2.75
N ALA A 722 18.59 22.77 -3.14
CA ALA A 722 19.04 22.42 -4.49
C ALA A 722 18.89 20.92 -4.76
N TYR A 723 19.20 20.06 -3.77
CA TYR A 723 18.90 18.64 -3.85
C TYR A 723 17.41 18.35 -3.88
N ALA A 724 16.56 19.06 -3.16
CA ALA A 724 15.10 18.90 -3.25
C ALA A 724 14.56 19.23 -4.66
N LEU A 725 15.10 20.26 -5.32
CA LEU A 725 14.74 20.64 -6.69
C LEU A 725 15.30 19.69 -7.76
N ALA A 726 16.48 19.12 -7.53
CA ALA A 726 17.14 18.21 -8.48
C ALA A 726 16.69 16.75 -8.33
N SER A 727 16.39 16.30 -7.10
CA SER A 727 16.13 14.90 -6.79
C SER A 727 14.98 14.28 -7.57
N PRO A 728 13.85 14.95 -7.83
CA PRO A 728 12.78 14.35 -8.64
C PRO A 728 13.25 13.98 -10.05
N TRP A 729 14.06 14.84 -10.69
CA TRP A 729 14.64 14.56 -12.00
C TRP A 729 15.65 13.41 -11.96
N ILE A 730 16.53 13.41 -10.95
CA ILE A 730 17.52 12.34 -10.72
C ILE A 730 16.80 11.01 -10.49
N GLN A 731 15.80 10.97 -9.62
CA GLN A 731 15.04 9.75 -9.34
C GLN A 731 14.25 9.29 -10.56
N GLY A 732 13.61 10.20 -11.29
CA GLY A 732 12.88 9.89 -12.51
C GLY A 732 13.77 9.25 -13.58
N LEU A 733 14.91 9.85 -13.88
CA LEU A 733 15.88 9.31 -14.84
C LEU A 733 16.49 7.97 -14.36
N GLY A 734 16.77 7.85 -13.07
CA GLY A 734 17.32 6.62 -12.49
C GLY A 734 16.40 5.41 -12.61
N ARG A 735 15.08 5.61 -12.73
CA ARG A 735 14.10 4.53 -12.85
C ARG A 735 14.14 3.80 -14.19
N PHE A 736 14.66 4.40 -15.26
CA PHE A 736 14.90 3.69 -16.52
C PHE A 736 15.84 2.49 -16.33
N ARG A 737 16.91 2.68 -15.54
CA ARG A 737 17.80 1.57 -15.15
C ARG A 737 17.04 0.49 -14.37
N CYS A 738 16.15 0.87 -13.46
CA CYS A 738 15.36 -0.10 -12.70
C CYS A 738 14.47 -0.97 -13.60
N VAL A 739 13.83 -0.37 -14.62
CA VAL A 739 12.99 -1.10 -15.59
C VAL A 739 13.81 -2.15 -16.34
N ILE A 740 14.97 -1.77 -16.90
CA ILE A 740 15.84 -2.69 -17.67
C ILE A 740 16.43 -3.79 -16.77
N GLN A 741 16.83 -3.43 -15.55
CA GLN A 741 17.41 -4.39 -14.60
C GLN A 741 16.36 -5.32 -13.98
N GLY A 742 15.08 -4.92 -13.95
CA GLY A 742 14.00 -5.63 -13.29
C GLY A 742 13.96 -5.46 -11.77
N CYS A 743 14.66 -4.46 -11.21
CA CYS A 743 14.55 -4.14 -9.78
C CYS A 743 13.38 -3.19 -9.52
N CYS A 744 12.88 -3.16 -8.28
CA CYS A 744 11.71 -2.36 -7.88
C CYS A 744 10.45 -2.66 -8.70
N HIS A 745 10.29 -3.91 -9.16
CA HIS A 745 9.17 -4.33 -10.00
C HIS A 745 7.87 -4.47 -9.19
N GLY A 746 6.75 -4.39 -9.90
CA GLY A 746 5.44 -4.50 -9.31
C GLY A 746 4.99 -5.94 -9.10
N ARG A 747 3.96 -6.13 -8.29
CA ARG A 747 3.32 -7.44 -8.10
C ARG A 747 2.55 -7.87 -9.37
N PRO A 748 2.15 -9.15 -9.47
CA PRO A 748 1.31 -9.65 -10.56
C PRO A 748 0.03 -8.84 -10.75
N THR A 749 -0.38 -8.67 -12.00
CA THR A 749 -1.57 -7.91 -12.40
C THR A 749 -2.14 -8.45 -13.71
N ASN A 750 -3.13 -7.75 -14.28
CA ASN A 750 -3.76 -8.15 -15.53
C ASN A 750 -3.06 -7.55 -16.77
N LYS A 751 -3.35 -8.12 -17.95
CA LYS A 751 -2.81 -7.69 -19.24
C LYS A 751 -3.09 -6.24 -19.64
N PHE A 752 -4.15 -5.64 -19.10
CA PHE A 752 -4.54 -4.27 -19.46
C PHE A 752 -3.66 -3.22 -18.77
N ILE A 753 -3.13 -3.56 -17.59
CA ILE A 753 -2.34 -2.64 -16.76
C ILE A 753 -0.85 -3.00 -16.78
N GLY A 754 -0.51 -4.29 -16.79
CA GLY A 754 0.86 -4.77 -16.62
C GLY A 754 1.66 -4.88 -17.92
N ILE A 755 2.97 -5.10 -17.74
CA ILE A 755 3.92 -5.47 -18.79
C ILE A 755 4.38 -6.92 -18.62
N LEU A 756 4.74 -7.57 -19.73
CA LEU A 756 5.32 -8.90 -19.73
C LEU A 756 6.85 -8.84 -19.76
N VAL A 757 7.52 -9.46 -18.79
CA VAL A 757 8.98 -9.56 -18.78
C VAL A 757 9.40 -11.00 -19.07
N THR A 758 10.20 -11.17 -20.12
CA THR A 758 10.63 -12.48 -20.64
C THR A 758 12.14 -12.64 -20.64
N ASN A 759 12.89 -11.53 -20.58
CA ASN A 759 14.35 -11.56 -20.60
C ASN A 759 14.91 -12.25 -19.34
N PRO A 760 15.66 -13.37 -19.46
CA PRO A 760 16.12 -14.16 -18.32
C PRO A 760 17.14 -13.43 -17.44
N ARG A 761 17.79 -12.37 -17.95
CA ARG A 761 18.74 -11.55 -17.18
C ARG A 761 18.05 -10.50 -16.31
N SER A 762 16.76 -10.22 -16.55
CA SER A 762 15.98 -9.34 -15.69
C SER A 762 15.76 -9.99 -14.33
N ARG A 763 15.87 -9.21 -13.24
CA ARG A 763 15.61 -9.69 -11.87
C ARG A 763 14.17 -10.16 -11.64
N VAL A 764 13.23 -9.69 -12.47
CA VAL A 764 11.84 -10.19 -12.47
C VAL A 764 11.82 -11.69 -12.78
N CYS A 765 12.61 -12.11 -13.77
CA CYS A 765 12.72 -13.50 -14.18
C CYS A 765 13.68 -14.31 -13.29
N SER A 766 14.85 -13.75 -12.94
CA SER A 766 15.93 -14.51 -12.29
C SER A 766 15.87 -14.58 -10.77
N LEU A 767 15.20 -13.63 -10.11
CA LEU A 767 15.12 -13.57 -8.64
C LEU A 767 13.70 -13.75 -8.10
N SER A 768 12.68 -13.43 -8.90
CA SER A 768 11.29 -13.42 -8.42
C SER A 768 10.40 -14.47 -9.10
N ASP A 769 10.95 -15.22 -10.07
CA ASP A 769 10.25 -16.27 -10.82
C ASP A 769 8.94 -15.81 -11.48
N LEU A 770 8.85 -14.52 -11.86
CA LEU A 770 7.68 -13.91 -12.49
C LEU A 770 7.78 -13.84 -14.02
N LYS A 771 8.52 -14.78 -14.63
CA LYS A 771 8.64 -14.87 -16.09
C LYS A 771 7.27 -15.15 -16.69
N ASP A 772 6.94 -14.46 -17.79
CA ASP A 772 5.68 -14.62 -18.52
C ASP A 772 4.41 -14.27 -17.70
N ILE A 773 4.57 -13.53 -16.59
CA ILE A 773 3.48 -12.99 -15.77
C ILE A 773 3.42 -11.47 -15.95
N TYR A 774 2.21 -10.93 -16.15
CA TYR A 774 2.02 -9.48 -16.21
C TYR A 774 2.28 -8.85 -14.85
N VAL A 775 3.18 -7.87 -14.79
CA VAL A 775 3.54 -7.15 -13.56
C VAL A 775 3.28 -5.65 -13.68
N HIS A 776 2.95 -4.99 -12.57
CA HIS A 776 2.85 -3.53 -12.54
C HIS A 776 4.20 -2.87 -12.83
N VAL A 777 4.19 -1.75 -13.58
CA VAL A 777 5.38 -0.93 -13.84
C VAL A 777 5.56 0.12 -12.74
N THR A 778 5.81 -0.33 -11.51
CA THR A 778 6.03 0.56 -10.34
C THR A 778 7.13 1.58 -10.55
N ALA A 779 8.18 1.25 -11.31
CA ALA A 779 9.20 2.20 -11.71
C ALA A 779 8.63 3.35 -12.57
N GLY A 780 7.68 3.05 -13.46
CA GLY A 780 6.96 4.06 -14.26
C GLY A 780 6.04 4.93 -13.40
N TYR A 781 5.39 4.35 -12.38
CA TYR A 781 4.61 5.12 -11.40
C TYR A 781 5.50 6.10 -10.62
N SER A 782 6.69 5.65 -10.20
CA SER A 782 7.72 6.52 -9.60
C SER A 782 8.12 7.65 -10.54
N MET A 783 8.32 7.38 -11.83
CA MET A 783 8.72 8.39 -12.81
C MET A 783 7.66 9.48 -12.96
N LEU A 784 6.39 9.08 -13.10
CA LEU A 784 5.27 10.01 -13.20
C LEU A 784 5.16 10.87 -11.94
N ALA A 785 5.23 10.27 -10.75
CA ALA A 785 5.14 11.02 -9.50
C ALA A 785 6.28 12.03 -9.36
N ASN A 786 7.53 11.64 -9.70
CA ASN A 786 8.67 12.54 -9.64
C ASN A 786 8.58 13.66 -10.68
N LEU A 787 8.03 13.40 -11.87
CA LEU A 787 7.78 14.45 -12.87
C LEU A 787 6.81 15.50 -12.32
N VAL A 788 5.70 15.05 -11.72
CA VAL A 788 4.67 15.92 -11.16
C VAL A 788 5.21 16.75 -9.99
N ILE A 789 5.88 16.08 -9.04
CA ILE A 789 6.48 16.75 -7.88
C ILE A 789 7.58 17.72 -8.31
N GLY A 790 8.46 17.30 -9.22
CA GLY A 790 9.57 18.11 -9.71
C GLY A 790 9.09 19.42 -10.34
N MET A 791 8.18 19.36 -11.30
CA MET A 791 7.60 20.56 -11.90
C MET A 791 6.92 21.46 -10.87
N PHE A 792 6.18 20.89 -9.91
CA PHE A 792 5.53 21.66 -8.86
C PHE A 792 6.53 22.41 -7.98
N LEU A 793 7.58 21.74 -7.50
CA LEU A 793 8.62 22.38 -6.71
C LEU A 793 9.37 23.45 -7.50
N TRP A 794 9.61 23.22 -8.79
CA TRP A 794 10.21 24.22 -9.69
C TRP A 794 9.31 25.44 -9.88
N ARG A 795 7.99 25.25 -9.99
CA ARG A 795 7.04 26.35 -10.02
C ARG A 795 7.06 27.16 -8.73
N LEU A 796 7.10 26.50 -7.58
CA LEU A 796 7.22 27.20 -6.28
C LEU A 796 8.53 28.00 -6.19
N TRP A 797 9.65 27.41 -6.61
CA TRP A 797 10.94 28.10 -6.68
C TRP A 797 10.89 29.31 -7.62
N TYR A 798 10.33 29.17 -8.82
CA TYR A 798 10.17 30.27 -9.78
C TYR A 798 9.27 31.41 -9.24
N SER A 799 8.37 31.07 -8.32
CA SER A 799 7.48 32.02 -7.64
C SER A 799 8.09 32.60 -6.37
N ASN A 800 9.40 32.39 -6.14
CA ASN A 800 10.17 32.86 -4.99
C ASN A 800 9.63 32.38 -3.63
N VAL A 801 9.05 31.17 -3.60
CA VAL A 801 8.65 30.54 -2.34
C VAL A 801 9.90 30.16 -1.51
N ALA A 802 9.81 30.30 -0.19
CA ALA A 802 10.90 30.02 0.73
C ALA A 802 11.50 28.61 0.50
N LEU A 803 12.84 28.53 0.47
CA LEU A 803 13.57 27.28 0.21
C LEU A 803 13.26 26.18 1.25
N THR A 804 13.00 26.58 2.50
CA THR A 804 12.53 25.69 3.57
C THR A 804 11.24 24.97 3.23
N LEU A 805 10.27 25.71 2.70
CA LEU A 805 8.98 25.16 2.31
C LEU A 805 9.16 24.22 1.12
N ILE A 806 10.01 24.55 0.14
CA ILE A 806 10.33 23.67 -0.99
C ILE A 806 10.97 22.36 -0.53
N LEU A 807 11.97 22.43 0.35
CA LEU A 807 12.61 21.25 0.94
C LEU A 807 11.60 20.39 1.71
N SER A 808 10.73 21.03 2.51
CA SER A 808 9.70 20.32 3.27
C SER A 808 8.70 19.59 2.38
N LEU A 809 8.21 20.26 1.33
CA LEU A 809 7.23 19.73 0.39
C LEU A 809 7.81 18.58 -0.41
N TYR A 810 9.10 18.63 -0.77
CA TYR A 810 9.77 17.49 -1.38
C TYR A 810 9.64 16.22 -0.52
N PHE A 811 10.00 16.30 0.77
CA PHE A 811 9.91 15.16 1.69
C PHE A 811 8.48 14.67 1.90
N ILE A 812 7.52 15.59 2.04
CA ILE A 812 6.11 15.25 2.22
C ILE A 812 5.57 14.56 0.96
N LEU A 813 5.68 15.19 -0.20
CA LEU A 813 5.08 14.69 -1.43
C LEU A 813 5.74 13.39 -1.90
N ILE A 814 7.06 13.25 -1.78
CA ILE A 814 7.74 11.99 -2.11
C ILE A 814 7.37 10.88 -1.13
N GLY A 815 7.22 11.19 0.17
CA GLY A 815 6.76 10.24 1.18
C GLY A 815 5.36 9.74 0.87
N LEU A 816 4.41 10.64 0.61
CA LEU A 816 3.03 10.28 0.25
C LEU A 816 2.97 9.43 -1.02
N SER A 817 3.71 9.82 -2.07
CA SER A 817 3.79 9.04 -3.31
C SER A 817 4.39 7.65 -3.10
N ARG A 818 5.49 7.55 -2.36
CA ARG A 818 6.18 6.28 -2.07
C ARG A 818 5.31 5.34 -1.25
N PHE A 819 4.55 5.87 -0.30
CA PHE A 819 3.61 5.08 0.50
C PHE A 819 2.58 4.34 -0.38
N VAL A 820 2.08 5.00 -1.42
CA VAL A 820 1.15 4.42 -2.41
C VAL A 820 1.87 3.46 -3.35
N GLU A 821 3.01 3.84 -3.93
CA GLU A 821 3.80 2.99 -4.84
C GLU A 821 4.10 1.62 -4.19
N GLU A 822 4.46 1.63 -2.91
CA GLU A 822 4.87 0.44 -2.17
C GLU A 822 3.75 -0.61 -2.06
N ALA A 823 2.47 -0.19 -2.10
CA ALA A 823 1.33 -1.11 -2.14
C ALA A 823 1.28 -1.96 -3.42
N TYR A 824 1.85 -1.46 -4.51
CA TYR A 824 1.89 -2.14 -5.80
C TYR A 824 3.20 -2.92 -6.04
N ARG A 825 4.21 -2.80 -5.17
CA ARG A 825 5.48 -3.53 -5.30
C ARG A 825 5.36 -5.03 -5.04
N GLY A 826 6.08 -5.81 -5.83
CA GLY A 826 6.10 -7.29 -5.80
C GLY A 826 7.34 -7.91 -5.15
N GLU A 827 8.26 -7.11 -4.62
CA GLU A 827 9.53 -7.62 -4.06
C GLU A 827 9.32 -8.42 -2.76
N VAL A 828 9.48 -9.74 -2.85
CA VAL A 828 9.26 -10.72 -1.76
C VAL A 828 10.15 -10.47 -0.54
N GLN A 829 11.31 -9.82 -0.73
CA GLN A 829 12.30 -9.59 0.32
C GLN A 829 11.90 -8.46 1.31
N THR A 830 10.84 -7.70 1.03
CA THR A 830 10.48 -6.52 1.83
C THR A 830 9.79 -6.92 3.13
N PRO A 831 10.39 -6.67 4.32
CA PRO A 831 9.77 -7.02 5.58
C PRO A 831 8.46 -6.25 5.82
N ILE A 832 7.48 -6.93 6.41
CA ILE A 832 6.20 -6.34 6.81
C ILE A 832 6.17 -6.25 8.35
N TYR A 833 5.95 -5.04 8.86
CA TYR A 833 5.83 -4.74 10.29
C TYR A 833 4.48 -4.07 10.55
N TYR A 834 3.69 -4.63 11.47
CA TYR A 834 2.34 -4.12 11.80
C TYR A 834 1.46 -3.88 10.56
N LYS A 835 1.43 -4.85 9.63
CA LYS A 835 0.69 -4.83 8.36
C LYS A 835 1.19 -3.85 7.28
N LEU A 836 2.17 -3.00 7.58
CA LEU A 836 2.81 -2.11 6.60
C LEU A 836 4.17 -2.65 6.21
N LYS A 837 4.55 -2.46 4.95
CA LYS A 837 5.92 -2.75 4.48
C LYS A 837 6.90 -1.75 5.10
N ILE A 838 8.15 -2.15 5.32
CA ILE A 838 9.16 -1.25 5.92
C ILE A 838 9.30 0.08 5.17
N TYR A 839 9.18 0.08 3.84
CA TYR A 839 9.28 1.30 3.04
C TYR A 839 8.06 2.23 3.18
N GLN A 840 6.91 1.71 3.60
CA GLN A 840 5.75 2.54 3.98
C GLN A 840 6.01 3.26 5.31
N TRP A 841 6.65 2.59 6.28
CA TRP A 841 7.10 3.24 7.51
C TRP A 841 8.13 4.34 7.25
N THR A 842 9.12 4.09 6.38
CA THR A 842 10.08 5.13 6.03
C THR A 842 9.44 6.30 5.29
N SER A 843 8.40 6.03 4.50
CA SER A 843 7.61 7.08 3.84
C SER A 843 6.88 7.97 4.85
N ILE A 844 6.33 7.40 5.93
CA ILE A 844 5.76 8.17 7.05
C ILE A 844 6.84 9.03 7.72
N VAL A 845 8.03 8.46 7.96
CA VAL A 845 9.16 9.22 8.53
C VAL A 845 9.53 10.41 7.64
N PHE A 846 9.52 10.25 6.31
CA PHE A 846 9.78 11.36 5.39
C PHE A 846 8.75 12.47 5.51
N VAL A 847 7.45 12.13 5.60
CA VAL A 847 6.40 13.12 5.83
C VAL A 847 6.64 13.86 7.15
N VAL A 848 6.96 13.15 8.23
CA VAL A 848 7.27 13.76 9.53
C VAL A 848 8.49 14.69 9.45
N ILE A 849 9.57 14.26 8.80
CA ILE A 849 10.76 15.07 8.56
C ILE A 849 10.40 16.35 7.80
N GLY A 850 9.58 16.25 6.75
CA GLY A 850 9.12 17.41 6.00
C GLY A 850 8.32 18.39 6.87
N ILE A 851 7.38 17.90 7.68
CA ILE A 851 6.63 18.73 8.64
C ILE A 851 7.59 19.44 9.60
N ILE A 852 8.58 18.73 10.17
CA ILE A 852 9.58 19.32 11.06
C ILE A 852 10.41 20.39 10.34
N ILE A 853 10.87 20.13 9.11
CA ILE A 853 11.65 21.12 8.34
C ILE A 853 10.84 22.39 8.10
N SER A 854 9.54 22.27 7.82
CA SER A 854 8.69 23.44 7.53
C SER A 854 8.47 24.38 8.72
N ILE A 855 8.71 23.91 9.95
CA ILE A 855 8.59 24.73 11.17
C ILE A 855 9.94 25.26 11.68
N LEU A 856 11.06 24.79 11.13
CA LEU A 856 12.39 25.23 11.56
C LEU A 856 12.71 26.63 11.01
N PRO A 857 13.29 27.52 11.83
CA PRO A 857 13.62 28.88 11.44
C PRO A 857 14.94 28.91 10.65
N PHE A 858 14.95 28.43 9.41
CA PHE A 858 16.08 28.72 8.53
C PHE A 858 16.00 30.16 8.01
N ASP A 859 17.15 30.66 7.55
CA ASP A 859 17.30 32.02 7.05
C ASP A 859 16.52 32.24 5.75
N ASP A 860 15.52 33.13 5.81
CA ASP A 860 14.60 33.45 4.71
C ASP A 860 15.27 34.33 3.62
N GLY A 861 16.50 34.82 3.84
CA GLY A 861 17.26 35.64 2.88
C GLY A 861 18.01 34.85 1.79
N VAL A 862 18.01 33.52 1.85
CA VAL A 862 18.78 32.67 0.95
C VAL A 862 17.97 32.33 -0.31
N SER A 863 18.47 32.75 -1.48
CA SER A 863 17.87 32.42 -2.79
C SER A 863 18.80 31.56 -3.65
N LEU A 864 18.24 30.58 -4.37
CA LEU A 864 18.96 29.86 -5.42
C LEU A 864 18.73 30.54 -6.77
N LYS A 865 19.77 30.58 -7.62
CA LYS A 865 19.69 31.05 -9.00
C LYS A 865 20.20 29.95 -9.92
N LEU A 866 19.59 29.81 -11.09
CA LEU A 866 20.05 28.85 -12.09
C LEU A 866 21.09 29.52 -12.99
N ILE A 867 22.36 29.16 -12.80
CA ILE A 867 23.50 29.70 -13.55
C ILE A 867 24.13 28.59 -14.37
N TRP A 868 24.21 28.79 -15.69
CA TRP A 868 24.82 27.83 -16.61
C TRP A 868 26.28 28.21 -16.84
N ASN A 869 27.19 27.26 -16.63
CA ASN A 869 28.62 27.44 -16.90
C ASN A 869 29.21 26.16 -17.54
N CYS A 870 29.99 26.33 -18.59
CA CYS A 870 30.69 25.24 -19.29
C CYS A 870 31.71 24.53 -18.38
N GLU A 871 32.27 25.20 -17.38
CA GLU A 871 33.21 24.62 -16.42
C GLU A 871 32.61 23.45 -15.63
N TYR A 872 31.28 23.39 -15.49
CA TYR A 872 30.59 22.30 -14.80
C TYR A 872 30.56 21.01 -15.63
N LEU A 873 30.74 21.07 -16.96
CA LEU A 873 30.58 19.92 -17.85
C LEU A 873 31.59 18.81 -17.55
N VAL A 874 32.88 19.15 -17.53
CA VAL A 874 33.97 18.17 -17.33
C VAL A 874 33.83 17.38 -16.02
N PRO A 875 33.70 18.02 -14.83
CA PRO A 875 33.56 17.28 -13.58
C PRO A 875 32.27 16.45 -13.54
N CYS A 876 31.16 16.93 -14.12
CA CYS A 876 29.91 16.17 -14.18
C CYS A 876 30.01 14.95 -15.12
N ILE A 877 30.69 15.07 -16.26
CA ILE A 877 30.96 13.95 -17.17
C ILE A 877 31.81 12.90 -16.47
N LEU A 878 32.91 13.31 -15.84
CA LEU A 878 33.81 12.39 -15.12
C LEU A 878 33.08 11.66 -13.99
N PHE A 879 32.29 12.37 -13.18
CA PHE A 879 31.52 11.76 -12.10
C PHE A 879 30.39 10.85 -12.61
N GLY A 880 29.76 11.21 -13.73
CA GLY A 880 28.80 10.36 -14.44
C GLY A 880 29.43 9.07 -14.95
N LEU A 881 30.61 9.14 -15.56
CA LEU A 881 31.36 7.96 -16.04
C LEU A 881 31.75 7.05 -14.88
N PHE A 882 32.22 7.63 -13.78
CA PHE A 882 32.54 6.88 -12.56
C PHE A 882 31.32 6.14 -12.01
N THR A 883 30.17 6.81 -11.91
CA THR A 883 28.95 6.18 -11.42
C THR A 883 28.44 5.08 -12.36
N ALA A 884 28.53 5.29 -13.68
CA ALA A 884 28.19 4.28 -14.68
C ALA A 884 29.11 3.04 -14.56
N PHE A 885 30.40 3.24 -14.35
CA PHE A 885 31.37 2.17 -14.12
C PHE A 885 31.02 1.35 -12.88
N VAL A 886 30.81 2.03 -11.75
CA VAL A 886 30.58 1.36 -10.46
C VAL A 886 29.26 0.59 -10.43
N THR A 887 28.24 1.08 -11.14
CA THR A 887 26.86 0.57 -11.01
C THR A 887 26.34 -0.24 -12.20
N GLY A 888 27.01 -0.19 -13.36
CA GLY A 888 26.56 -0.82 -14.60
C GLY A 888 27.65 -1.48 -15.44
N MET A 889 28.90 -1.53 -14.97
CA MET A 889 30.01 -2.24 -15.64
C MET A 889 30.65 -3.27 -14.71
N ASP A 890 31.02 -4.43 -15.24
CA ASP A 890 31.61 -5.50 -14.45
C ASP A 890 32.66 -6.36 -15.18
N PHE A 891 33.33 -7.24 -14.43
CA PHE A 891 34.43 -8.09 -14.89
C PHE A 891 34.02 -9.56 -14.71
N PRO A 892 33.28 -10.16 -15.67
CA PRO A 892 32.70 -11.49 -15.51
C PRO A 892 33.77 -12.58 -15.27
N GLU A 893 34.96 -12.41 -15.83
CA GLU A 893 36.08 -13.36 -15.72
C GLU A 893 36.88 -13.24 -14.41
N SER A 894 36.64 -12.22 -13.59
CA SER A 894 37.35 -12.02 -12.34
C SER A 894 36.60 -12.63 -11.16
N ASN A 895 37.33 -13.34 -10.29
CA ASN A 895 36.84 -13.86 -9.01
C ASN A 895 37.11 -12.89 -7.84
N SER A 896 37.65 -11.70 -8.10
CA SER A 896 37.91 -10.70 -7.07
C SER A 896 36.60 -10.22 -6.43
N ARG A 897 36.65 -9.90 -5.15
CA ARG A 897 35.51 -9.28 -4.46
C ARG A 897 35.10 -8.01 -5.21
N PHE A 898 33.80 -7.83 -5.45
CA PHE A 898 33.22 -6.71 -6.21
C PHE A 898 33.47 -6.71 -7.72
N SER A 899 34.01 -7.77 -8.32
CA SER A 899 34.24 -7.79 -9.78
C SER A 899 32.94 -7.84 -10.60
N ARG A 900 31.92 -8.55 -10.12
CA ARG A 900 30.63 -8.77 -10.82
C ARG A 900 29.54 -7.81 -10.34
N LEU A 901 28.43 -7.70 -11.08
CA LEU A 901 27.22 -6.96 -10.67
C LEU A 901 26.03 -7.88 -10.39
N SER A 902 25.78 -8.85 -11.28
CA SER A 902 24.77 -9.89 -11.13
C SER A 902 25.01 -10.95 -12.20
N ASP A 903 25.55 -12.10 -11.80
CA ASP A 903 25.61 -13.35 -12.57
C ASP A 903 25.48 -14.51 -11.60
#